data_AF-A0A0P1BHT0-F1
#
_entry.id   AF-A0A0P1BHT0-F1
#
_cell.length_a   1.000
_cell.length_b   1.000
_cell.length_c   1.000
_cell.angle_alpha   90.00
_cell.angle_beta   90.00
_cell.angle_gamma   90.00
#
_symmetry.space_group_name_H-M   'P 1'
#
loop_
_entity.id
_entity.type
_entity.pdbx_description
1 polymer ?
#
loop_
_entity_poly.entity_id
_entity_poly.type
_entity_poly.pdbx_seq_one_letter_code
_entity_poly.pdbx_strand_id
1 'polypeptide(L)'
;MPVPVGHSGDQLAAIIGNAAPTSPADARTRALALSEKRRAIDDEIAAQNKVLASHSVRPDTQLVDASGFPRADIDLVAVRTARSTIAHLVTDRKQVEAELAQVIEMALPRPHASSSSQPSTPPLACSSQPSTPPPASSSSQPSTPPLPPAAPTYGHHVAPASSSTSSRTEPTATALAPPARDAADDHAVGTSVPPATAHAVSVSLPKWQDNVDYEEGKLGNVMETGYPRFFIHRLVQKLAALMLRKFGGASGDVEEQCLLVPSARVAERCRQFMLSQLALTARSASATPSIRVVEYRIQPSAAPPTPSAASINPCGAAPHDYMLLYIVLFPSSVWSLAKSYWQHTGDGISSRFAQDVLARLDVDGAAMTATDQQNAPNVRTANDAQAHGAAPLVEIPAPRARNRHYARSNSSSGALSMSSSGTLLPPSPTAPRLTNDVDAGTASADQVAYLEERYARVLPSSMGDLAKVALRRRIAGTLLIDRDGTASQTDVSATADTLRTGTNLDEKDVFLLPSGMSAIFHAHQTALRWKRAQLTGQTTGEASITNLGRSVCFGFPYLDTLKILQKWGDGALFYGHGTSSDLAHLESALQSMDTKPLALFCEFPSNPLLRSPDLNRLRQLADQYGFLVVVDETIGNFLNVEVLPYADIVVSSLTKVFSGDTNVMGGSLVLNPRSKHAALLRQVFEQEYEDTYYGGDACVMERNSRNFAKRVVRINENAEALADFLYEERGRGVITDVFYPKYVTRDAYDACRRKAPLLPADEAGANGCTTSAAAGKQGRYGGLLSITFETSKHAQVFYDNLDVAKGPSLGSNFTLASPYAILAHYTELDWAAEYGVPASLVRVSTGLEQPDELLATFTRALLKAARIRVR
;
A
#
# COMPACT_ATOMS: atom_id res chain seq x y z
N MET A 1 14.72 -47.63 -9.88
CA MET A 1 13.40 -47.80 -10.51
C MET A 1 12.32 -47.95 -9.43
N PRO A 2 11.79 -46.85 -8.86
CA PRO A 2 10.42 -46.81 -8.37
C PRO A 2 9.46 -46.62 -9.56
N VAL A 3 8.19 -47.00 -9.40
CA VAL A 3 7.15 -46.82 -10.44
C VAL A 3 6.59 -45.38 -10.40
N PRO A 4 6.31 -44.72 -11.54
CA PRO A 4 5.67 -43.41 -11.53
C PRO A 4 4.21 -43.51 -11.06
N VAL A 5 3.85 -42.73 -10.03
CA VAL A 5 2.44 -42.49 -9.69
C VAL A 5 1.94 -41.36 -10.58
N GLY A 6 1.12 -41.67 -11.57
CA GLY A 6 0.64 -40.69 -12.55
C GLY A 6 -0.21 -39.60 -11.91
N HIS A 7 0.11 -38.33 -12.20
CA HIS A 7 -0.72 -37.20 -11.80
C HIS A 7 -1.93 -37.09 -12.74
N SER A 8 -3.09 -37.56 -12.29
CA SER A 8 -4.36 -37.45 -13.02
C SER A 8 -5.10 -36.12 -12.82
N GLY A 9 -4.54 -35.18 -12.03
CA GLY A 9 -5.17 -33.89 -11.73
C GLY A 9 -5.15 -32.90 -12.90
N ASP A 10 -4.01 -32.75 -13.57
CA ASP A 10 -3.79 -31.66 -14.52
C ASP A 10 -4.66 -31.77 -15.79
N GLN A 11 -5.04 -32.99 -16.18
CA GLN A 11 -5.95 -33.22 -17.33
C GLN A 11 -7.42 -32.88 -17.03
N LEU A 12 -7.84 -32.85 -15.76
CA LEU A 12 -9.20 -32.48 -15.37
C LEU A 12 -9.39 -30.96 -15.26
N ALA A 13 -8.36 -30.22 -14.85
CA ALA A 13 -8.40 -28.76 -14.79
C ALA A 13 -8.68 -28.12 -16.17
N ALA A 14 -8.13 -28.70 -17.24
CA ALA A 14 -8.27 -28.20 -18.62
C ALA A 14 -9.68 -28.36 -19.23
N ILE A 15 -10.61 -29.06 -18.56
CA ILE A 15 -11.94 -29.40 -19.10
C ILE A 15 -13.05 -28.48 -18.52
N ILE A 16 -12.80 -27.81 -17.38
CA ILE A 16 -13.84 -27.05 -16.66
C ILE A 16 -13.82 -25.57 -17.06
N GLY A 17 -14.45 -25.26 -18.19
CA GLY A 17 -14.79 -23.88 -18.52
C GLY A 17 -15.82 -23.28 -17.55
N ASN A 18 -15.75 -21.97 -17.32
CA ASN A 18 -16.72 -21.23 -16.46
C ASN A 18 -18.15 -21.16 -17.03
N ALA A 19 -18.42 -21.75 -18.20
CA ALA A 19 -19.77 -21.87 -18.73
C ALA A 19 -20.62 -22.88 -17.92
N ALA A 20 -21.91 -22.59 -17.77
CA ALA A 20 -22.87 -23.54 -17.20
C ALA A 20 -23.00 -24.80 -18.08
N PRO A 21 -23.14 -26.01 -17.51
CA PRO A 21 -23.21 -27.25 -18.29
C PRO A 21 -24.45 -27.27 -19.19
N THR A 22 -24.23 -27.43 -20.50
CA THR A 22 -25.27 -27.34 -21.53
C THR A 22 -26.08 -28.62 -21.73
N SER A 23 -25.56 -29.77 -21.28
CA SER A 23 -26.25 -31.06 -21.33
C SER A 23 -26.13 -31.84 -20.00
N PRO A 24 -27.02 -32.83 -19.77
CA PRO A 24 -26.91 -33.74 -18.63
C PRO A 24 -25.64 -34.61 -18.64
N ALA A 25 -24.93 -34.72 -19.76
CA ALA A 25 -23.63 -35.38 -19.84
C ALA A 25 -22.52 -34.48 -19.26
N ASP A 26 -22.49 -33.21 -19.67
CA ASP A 26 -21.54 -32.21 -19.17
C ASP A 26 -21.71 -32.01 -17.66
N ALA A 27 -22.97 -32.01 -17.19
CA ALA A 27 -23.29 -31.96 -15.77
C ALA A 27 -22.70 -33.15 -14.99
N ARG A 28 -22.73 -34.37 -15.55
CA ARG A 28 -22.10 -35.55 -14.91
C ARG A 28 -20.59 -35.43 -14.83
N THR A 29 -19.94 -34.97 -15.91
CA THR A 29 -18.49 -34.73 -15.93
C THR A 29 -18.08 -33.67 -14.90
N ARG A 30 -18.83 -32.56 -14.83
CA ARG A 30 -18.59 -31.48 -13.84
C ARG A 30 -18.87 -31.94 -12.41
N ALA A 31 -19.90 -32.75 -12.16
CA ALA A 31 -20.18 -33.33 -10.84
C ALA A 31 -19.07 -34.27 -10.36
N LEU A 32 -18.48 -35.08 -11.25
CA LEU A 32 -17.32 -35.91 -10.92
C LEU A 32 -16.11 -35.05 -10.52
N ALA A 33 -15.77 -34.05 -11.34
CA ALA A 33 -14.63 -33.18 -11.06
C ALA A 33 -14.81 -32.34 -9.77
N LEU A 34 -16.02 -31.85 -9.50
CA LEU A 34 -16.36 -31.18 -8.23
C LEU A 34 -16.30 -32.14 -7.03
N SER A 35 -16.64 -33.41 -7.22
CA SER A 35 -16.49 -34.44 -6.17
C SER A 35 -15.02 -34.74 -5.87
N GLU A 36 -14.14 -34.73 -6.87
CA GLU A 36 -12.70 -34.88 -6.66
C GLU A 36 -12.06 -33.62 -6.05
N LYS A 37 -12.46 -32.42 -6.48
CA LYS A 37 -12.05 -31.15 -5.85
C LYS A 37 -12.47 -31.11 -4.38
N ARG A 38 -13.70 -31.56 -4.07
CA ARG A 38 -14.16 -31.73 -2.69
C ARG A 38 -13.27 -32.70 -1.91
N ARG A 39 -12.95 -33.89 -2.46
CA ARG A 39 -12.08 -34.87 -1.81
C ARG A 39 -10.72 -34.28 -1.47
N ALA A 40 -10.09 -33.54 -2.41
CA ALA A 40 -8.81 -32.88 -2.16
C ALA A 40 -8.88 -31.83 -1.03
N ILE A 41 -9.99 -31.09 -0.93
CA ILE A 41 -10.22 -30.14 0.17
C ILE A 41 -10.45 -30.89 1.51
N ASP A 42 -11.21 -31.97 1.51
CA ASP A 42 -11.42 -32.83 2.69
C ASP A 42 -10.08 -33.47 3.16
N ASP A 43 -9.22 -33.91 2.23
CA ASP A 43 -7.89 -34.48 2.50
C ASP A 43 -6.92 -33.44 3.10
N GLU A 44 -6.89 -32.20 2.57
CA GLU A 44 -6.05 -31.13 3.11
C GLU A 44 -6.56 -30.62 4.47
N ILE A 45 -7.89 -30.54 4.68
CA ILE A 45 -8.47 -30.31 6.01
C ILE A 45 -8.02 -31.41 6.98
N ALA A 46 -7.95 -32.67 6.55
CA ALA A 46 -7.43 -33.76 7.38
C ALA A 46 -5.91 -33.66 7.64
N ALA A 47 -5.13 -33.09 6.72
CA ALA A 47 -3.71 -32.79 6.92
C ALA A 47 -3.52 -31.68 7.98
N GLN A 48 -4.22 -30.55 7.85
CA GLN A 48 -4.14 -29.44 8.80
C GLN A 48 -4.68 -29.83 10.19
N ASN A 49 -5.71 -30.67 10.28
CA ASN A 49 -6.16 -31.20 11.57
C ASN A 49 -5.11 -32.10 12.26
N LYS A 50 -4.23 -32.78 11.51
CA LYS A 50 -3.08 -33.50 12.11
C LYS A 50 -2.05 -32.54 12.70
N VAL A 51 -1.86 -31.35 12.12
CA VAL A 51 -0.99 -30.29 12.68
C VAL A 51 -1.57 -29.71 13.98
N LEU A 52 -2.90 -29.62 14.11
CA LEU A 52 -3.53 -29.28 15.39
C LEU A 52 -3.36 -30.41 16.42
N ALA A 53 -3.62 -31.66 16.01
CA ALA A 53 -3.51 -32.83 16.87
C ALA A 53 -2.07 -33.09 17.37
N SER A 54 -1.04 -32.83 16.58
CA SER A 54 0.37 -32.99 17.00
C SER A 54 0.77 -32.05 18.14
N HIS A 55 0.03 -30.94 18.32
CA HIS A 55 0.21 -30.00 19.43
C HIS A 55 -0.80 -30.24 20.57
N SER A 56 -1.55 -31.35 20.55
CA SER A 56 -2.69 -31.62 21.46
C SER A 56 -3.75 -30.52 21.47
N VAL A 57 -3.90 -29.78 20.36
CA VAL A 57 -4.83 -28.67 20.20
C VAL A 57 -6.04 -29.11 19.39
N ARG A 58 -7.25 -28.72 19.82
CA ARG A 58 -8.47 -28.76 19.01
C ARG A 58 -8.75 -27.37 18.41
N PRO A 59 -9.58 -27.21 17.36
CA PRO A 59 -9.88 -25.90 16.77
C PRO A 59 -10.45 -24.86 17.75
N ASP A 60 -11.13 -25.33 18.79
CA ASP A 60 -11.79 -24.55 19.86
C ASP A 60 -10.90 -24.25 21.08
N THR A 61 -9.75 -24.92 21.24
CA THR A 61 -8.87 -24.75 22.42
C THR A 61 -8.33 -23.32 22.53
N GLN A 62 -8.32 -22.76 23.75
CA GLN A 62 -7.68 -21.46 23.99
C GLN A 62 -6.16 -21.53 23.76
N LEU A 63 -5.65 -20.50 23.07
CA LEU A 63 -4.23 -20.30 22.75
C LEU A 63 -3.52 -19.41 23.78
N VAL A 64 -4.20 -19.12 24.89
CA VAL A 64 -3.70 -18.39 26.04
C VAL A 64 -3.90 -19.23 27.30
N ASP A 65 -3.09 -18.96 28.33
CA ASP A 65 -3.15 -19.61 29.63
C ASP A 65 -4.22 -18.98 30.54
N ALA A 66 -4.32 -19.46 31.78
CA ALA A 66 -5.25 -18.94 32.78
C ALA A 66 -4.95 -17.50 33.26
N SER A 67 -3.80 -16.94 32.88
CA SER A 67 -3.39 -15.56 33.14
C SER A 67 -3.58 -14.64 31.91
N GLY A 68 -4.02 -15.18 30.78
CA GLY A 68 -4.23 -14.46 29.53
C GLY A 68 -2.99 -14.35 28.63
N PHE A 69 -1.85 -14.96 29.00
CA PHE A 69 -0.63 -14.92 28.20
C PHE A 69 -0.59 -16.05 27.16
N PRO A 70 0.09 -15.87 26.01
CA PRO A 70 0.13 -16.90 24.96
C PRO A 70 0.76 -18.21 25.47
N ARG A 71 0.12 -19.35 25.16
CA ARG A 71 0.56 -20.67 25.63
C ARG A 71 1.91 -21.07 25.04
N ALA A 72 2.92 -21.22 25.91
CA ALA A 72 4.27 -21.63 25.55
C ALA A 72 4.43 -23.15 25.28
N ASP A 73 3.42 -23.96 25.59
CA ASP A 73 3.45 -25.42 25.41
C ASP A 73 3.04 -25.90 24.00
N ILE A 74 2.77 -24.97 23.08
CA ILE A 74 2.31 -25.24 21.71
C ILE A 74 2.98 -24.28 20.70
N ASP A 75 3.24 -24.73 19.47
CA ASP A 75 3.63 -23.81 18.39
C ASP A 75 2.42 -22.97 17.97
N LEU A 76 2.32 -21.79 18.57
CA LEU A 76 1.25 -20.83 18.33
C LEU A 76 1.18 -20.36 16.87
N VAL A 77 2.28 -20.39 16.11
CA VAL A 77 2.31 -19.98 14.71
C VAL A 77 1.75 -21.10 13.84
N ALA A 78 2.28 -22.32 13.97
CA ALA A 78 1.78 -23.50 13.24
C ALA A 78 0.30 -23.75 13.53
N VAL A 79 -0.13 -23.62 14.80
CA VAL A 79 -1.54 -23.77 15.22
C VAL A 79 -2.44 -22.66 14.65
N ARG A 80 -1.97 -21.41 14.58
CA ARG A 80 -2.76 -20.30 13.98
C ARG A 80 -2.87 -20.46 12.47
N THR A 81 -1.77 -20.79 11.79
CA THR A 81 -1.76 -21.04 10.34
C THR A 81 -2.70 -22.20 10.00
N ALA A 82 -2.57 -23.36 10.66
CA ALA A 82 -3.45 -24.50 10.42
C ALA A 82 -4.93 -24.17 10.66
N ARG A 83 -5.28 -23.41 11.71
CA ARG A 83 -6.66 -22.93 11.94
C ARG A 83 -7.17 -22.00 10.83
N SER A 84 -6.34 -21.06 10.36
CA SER A 84 -6.69 -20.16 9.26
C SER A 84 -6.91 -20.94 7.97
N THR A 85 -5.97 -21.82 7.60
CA THR A 85 -6.07 -22.68 6.42
C THR A 85 -7.32 -23.57 6.48
N ILE A 86 -7.65 -24.17 7.63
CA ILE A 86 -8.91 -24.92 7.81
C ILE A 86 -10.14 -24.02 7.61
N ALA A 87 -10.14 -22.78 8.11
CA ALA A 87 -11.29 -21.88 7.96
C ALA A 87 -11.55 -21.48 6.49
N HIS A 88 -10.49 -21.22 5.72
CA HIS A 88 -10.59 -21.01 4.27
C HIS A 88 -11.07 -22.27 3.55
N LEU A 89 -10.41 -23.41 3.77
CA LEU A 89 -10.78 -24.68 3.14
C LEU A 89 -12.22 -25.11 3.46
N VAL A 90 -12.71 -24.92 4.69
CA VAL A 90 -14.11 -25.20 5.06
C VAL A 90 -15.10 -24.28 4.33
N THR A 91 -14.68 -23.08 3.94
CA THR A 91 -15.48 -22.14 3.13
C THR A 91 -15.49 -22.58 1.66
N ASP A 92 -14.32 -22.87 1.08
CA ASP A 92 -14.17 -23.41 -0.27
C ASP A 92 -14.96 -24.72 -0.44
N ARG A 93 -14.92 -25.59 0.58
CA ARG A 93 -15.66 -26.86 0.63
C ARG A 93 -17.17 -26.64 0.54
N LYS A 94 -17.71 -25.63 1.25
CA LYS A 94 -19.14 -25.27 1.16
C LYS A 94 -19.51 -24.74 -0.23
N GLN A 95 -18.63 -23.96 -0.86
CA GLN A 95 -18.85 -23.46 -2.22
C GLN A 95 -18.88 -24.62 -3.23
N VAL A 96 -17.91 -25.55 -3.12
CA VAL A 96 -17.87 -26.76 -3.96
C VAL A 96 -19.05 -27.70 -3.69
N GLU A 97 -19.49 -27.87 -2.45
CA GLU A 97 -20.71 -28.63 -2.12
C GLU A 97 -21.99 -27.98 -2.69
N ALA A 98 -22.08 -26.64 -2.67
CA ALA A 98 -23.22 -25.92 -3.25
C ALA A 98 -23.26 -26.02 -4.79
N GLU A 99 -22.11 -25.88 -5.46
CA GLU A 99 -22.01 -26.06 -6.91
C GLU A 99 -22.30 -27.53 -7.30
N LEU A 100 -21.75 -28.49 -6.55
CA LEU A 100 -21.99 -29.92 -6.76
C LEU A 100 -23.47 -30.27 -6.62
N ALA A 101 -24.20 -29.68 -5.66
CA ALA A 101 -25.64 -29.90 -5.52
C ALA A 101 -26.43 -29.42 -6.74
N GLN A 102 -26.17 -28.20 -7.24
CA GLN A 102 -26.82 -27.65 -8.44
C GLN A 102 -26.52 -28.51 -9.69
N VAL A 103 -25.27 -28.93 -9.86
CA VAL A 103 -24.84 -29.72 -11.01
C VAL A 103 -25.39 -31.15 -10.96
N ILE A 104 -25.54 -31.75 -9.76
CA ILE A 104 -26.22 -33.05 -9.59
C ILE A 104 -27.71 -32.94 -9.96
N GLU A 105 -28.40 -31.87 -9.58
CA GLU A 105 -29.81 -31.66 -9.95
C GLU A 105 -29.99 -31.60 -11.49
N MET A 106 -29.03 -31.01 -12.21
CA MET A 106 -29.01 -31.01 -13.68
C MET A 106 -28.62 -32.36 -14.33
N ALA A 107 -27.92 -33.23 -13.59
CA ALA A 107 -27.45 -34.54 -14.06
C ALA A 107 -28.50 -35.67 -13.94
N LEU A 108 -29.52 -35.46 -13.10
CA LEU A 108 -30.60 -36.41 -12.83
C LEU A 108 -31.67 -36.40 -13.96
N PRO A 109 -32.14 -37.57 -14.44
CA PRO A 109 -33.25 -37.61 -15.38
C PRO A 109 -34.55 -37.20 -14.67
N ARG A 110 -35.22 -36.14 -15.16
CA ARG A 110 -36.57 -35.78 -14.71
C ARG A 110 -37.51 -36.97 -14.97
N PRO A 111 -38.35 -37.39 -14.01
CA PRO A 111 -39.30 -38.48 -14.24
C PRO A 111 -40.26 -38.10 -15.37
N HIS A 112 -40.49 -39.03 -16.29
CA HIS A 112 -41.45 -38.81 -17.38
C HIS A 112 -42.84 -38.53 -16.81
N ALA A 113 -43.47 -37.46 -17.28
CA ALA A 113 -44.89 -37.22 -17.04
C ALA A 113 -45.69 -38.36 -17.71
N SER A 114 -46.13 -39.33 -16.91
CA SER A 114 -46.92 -40.46 -17.36
C SER A 114 -48.28 -39.99 -17.87
N SER A 115 -48.45 -39.99 -19.18
CA SER A 115 -49.74 -39.72 -19.82
C SER A 115 -50.69 -40.91 -19.65
N SER A 116 -51.99 -40.62 -19.77
CA SER A 116 -53.13 -41.54 -19.73
C SER A 116 -53.55 -42.12 -18.37
N SER A 117 -54.76 -41.71 -17.95
CA SER A 117 -55.81 -42.65 -17.53
C SER A 117 -57.14 -42.16 -18.12
N GLN A 118 -57.80 -42.99 -18.92
CA GLN A 118 -59.16 -42.71 -19.42
C GLN A 118 -60.19 -43.38 -18.50
N PRO A 119 -61.30 -42.71 -18.17
CA PRO A 119 -62.52 -43.41 -17.79
C PRO A 119 -63.19 -44.02 -19.03
N SER A 120 -63.63 -45.26 -18.94
CA SER A 120 -64.21 -46.03 -20.05
C SER A 120 -65.72 -45.94 -20.10
N THR A 121 -66.30 -45.89 -21.30
CA THR A 121 -67.72 -46.14 -21.55
C THR A 121 -67.92 -46.99 -22.84
N PRO A 122 -68.86 -47.95 -22.85
CA PRO A 122 -69.15 -48.80 -24.01
C PRO A 122 -70.04 -48.10 -25.05
N PRO A 123 -70.11 -48.61 -26.30
CA PRO A 123 -70.69 -47.88 -27.43
C PRO A 123 -72.20 -48.10 -27.65
N LEU A 124 -72.86 -47.09 -28.21
CA LEU A 124 -74.12 -47.20 -28.98
C LEU A 124 -74.13 -46.15 -30.11
N ALA A 125 -75.00 -46.31 -31.10
CA ALA A 125 -74.83 -45.70 -32.43
C ALA A 125 -76.03 -44.89 -32.94
N CYS A 126 -75.74 -44.10 -33.99
CA CYS A 126 -76.66 -43.55 -35.01
C CYS A 126 -77.60 -42.38 -34.67
N SER A 127 -77.48 -41.34 -35.50
CA SER A 127 -78.55 -40.68 -36.29
C SER A 127 -79.01 -39.23 -35.97
N SER A 128 -79.28 -38.52 -37.08
CA SER A 128 -80.19 -37.37 -37.29
C SER A 128 -80.07 -36.05 -36.52
N GLN A 129 -79.45 -35.07 -37.20
CA GLN A 129 -80.05 -33.78 -37.65
C GLN A 129 -80.46 -32.69 -36.60
N PRO A 130 -80.66 -31.40 -37.03
CA PRO A 130 -80.48 -30.23 -36.14
C PRO A 130 -81.72 -29.30 -35.97
N SER A 131 -81.61 -28.25 -35.14
CA SER A 131 -81.80 -26.81 -35.49
C SER A 131 -82.47 -25.88 -34.44
N THR A 132 -81.74 -24.84 -33.99
CA THR A 132 -82.24 -23.44 -33.76
C THR A 132 -83.21 -23.17 -32.54
N PRO A 133 -83.63 -21.92 -32.18
CA PRO A 133 -83.07 -21.25 -30.97
C PRO A 133 -84.06 -20.72 -29.87
N PRO A 134 -84.23 -19.40 -29.55
CA PRO A 134 -84.24 -18.86 -28.16
C PRO A 134 -85.60 -18.20 -27.77
N PRO A 135 -85.80 -17.18 -26.86
CA PRO A 135 -84.94 -16.48 -25.85
C PRO A 135 -85.64 -16.17 -24.47
N ALA A 136 -85.05 -15.27 -23.64
CA ALA A 136 -85.66 -14.49 -22.51
C ALA A 136 -86.07 -15.28 -21.22
N SER A 137 -86.38 -14.76 -20.01
CA SER A 137 -86.36 -13.45 -19.27
C SER A 137 -86.78 -13.70 -17.78
N SER A 138 -86.61 -12.86 -16.72
CA SER A 138 -85.77 -11.68 -16.38
C SER A 138 -85.98 -11.23 -14.90
N SER A 139 -85.02 -10.48 -14.30
CA SER A 139 -85.14 -9.48 -13.18
C SER A 139 -85.82 -9.78 -11.81
N SER A 140 -85.16 -9.44 -10.67
CA SER A 140 -85.65 -8.43 -9.66
C SER A 140 -84.80 -8.21 -8.38
N GLN A 141 -84.42 -6.95 -8.16
CA GLN A 141 -83.92 -6.09 -7.03
C GLN A 141 -84.05 -6.46 -5.49
N PRO A 142 -83.47 -5.64 -4.55
CA PRO A 142 -83.09 -6.01 -3.16
C PRO A 142 -83.65 -5.11 -1.98
N SER A 143 -83.17 -5.30 -0.73
CA SER A 143 -83.37 -4.38 0.43
C SER A 143 -82.34 -4.52 1.61
N THR A 144 -82.30 -3.54 2.55
CA THR A 144 -81.40 -3.35 3.75
C THR A 144 -82.14 -2.52 4.84
N PRO A 145 -81.61 -2.07 6.04
CA PRO A 145 -80.43 -2.39 6.90
C PRO A 145 -80.92 -2.89 8.32
N PRO A 146 -80.61 -2.45 9.59
CA PRO A 146 -79.56 -1.61 10.25
C PRO A 146 -78.93 -2.18 11.60
N LEU A 147 -78.93 -1.42 12.72
CA LEU A 147 -78.21 -1.55 14.04
C LEU A 147 -78.97 -0.72 15.16
N PRO A 148 -78.54 -0.55 16.46
CA PRO A 148 -77.48 -1.12 17.35
C PRO A 148 -78.13 -1.76 18.65
N PRO A 149 -77.89 -1.45 19.99
CA PRO A 149 -76.75 -0.95 20.82
C PRO A 149 -76.52 -1.58 22.25
N ALA A 150 -75.45 -1.13 22.96
CA ALA A 150 -75.26 -0.93 24.44
C ALA A 150 -74.93 -2.09 25.45
N ALA A 151 -74.32 -1.72 26.61
CA ALA A 151 -73.73 -2.56 27.69
C ALA A 151 -73.91 -1.91 29.11
N PRO A 152 -73.37 -2.46 30.24
CA PRO A 152 -72.27 -1.76 30.95
C PRO A 152 -71.32 -2.55 31.93
N THR A 153 -70.05 -2.08 32.08
CA THR A 153 -69.14 -2.00 33.28
C THR A 153 -68.89 -3.19 34.25
N TYR A 154 -67.76 -3.44 34.94
CA TYR A 154 -66.42 -2.81 35.22
C TYR A 154 -65.41 -3.96 35.58
N GLY A 155 -64.10 -3.81 35.90
CA GLY A 155 -63.15 -2.69 35.97
C GLY A 155 -61.77 -3.06 36.61
N HIS A 156 -60.77 -2.18 36.48
CA HIS A 156 -59.43 -2.05 37.15
C HIS A 156 -58.39 -3.21 37.30
N HIS A 157 -57.37 -3.15 36.43
CA HIS A 157 -55.91 -2.95 36.69
C HIS A 157 -54.96 -3.97 37.39
N VAL A 158 -53.89 -4.28 36.64
CA VAL A 158 -52.46 -4.48 37.03
C VAL A 158 -52.03 -5.85 37.58
N ALA A 159 -50.79 -6.24 37.20
CA ALA A 159 -50.06 -7.48 37.49
C ALA A 159 -49.11 -7.31 38.72
N PRO A 160 -48.16 -8.21 39.09
CA PRO A 160 -47.79 -9.52 38.52
C PRO A 160 -47.67 -10.66 39.56
N ALA A 161 -47.21 -11.85 39.15
CA ALA A 161 -46.83 -12.95 40.05
C ALA A 161 -45.70 -13.83 39.45
N SER A 162 -44.98 -14.55 40.31
CA SER A 162 -43.81 -15.40 40.01
C SER A 162 -43.80 -16.68 40.85
N SER A 163 -42.94 -17.65 40.50
CA SER A 163 -42.56 -18.86 41.30
C SER A 163 -43.66 -19.92 41.58
N SER A 164 -43.39 -21.23 41.73
CA SER A 164 -42.16 -22.02 41.46
C SER A 164 -42.41 -23.55 41.51
N THR A 165 -41.49 -24.33 40.89
CA THR A 165 -41.03 -25.70 41.26
C THR A 165 -41.99 -26.90 41.36
N SER A 166 -41.91 -27.82 40.37
CA SER A 166 -41.94 -29.32 40.48
C SER A 166 -42.07 -29.93 39.06
N SER A 167 -41.40 -31.02 38.63
CA SER A 167 -40.22 -31.76 39.11
C SER A 167 -39.70 -32.70 37.98
N ARG A 168 -38.63 -33.47 38.26
CA ARG A 168 -37.97 -34.52 37.46
C ARG A 168 -36.99 -34.12 36.32
N THR A 169 -35.90 -34.89 36.31
CA THR A 169 -34.68 -34.86 35.51
C THR A 169 -34.77 -35.70 34.24
N GLU A 170 -34.07 -35.33 33.17
CA GLU A 170 -32.85 -36.01 32.68
C GLU A 170 -32.14 -35.20 31.56
N PRO A 171 -30.93 -35.56 31.07
CA PRO A 171 -29.97 -34.57 30.58
C PRO A 171 -29.96 -34.32 29.07
N THR A 172 -29.61 -33.08 28.69
CA THR A 172 -29.15 -32.70 27.34
C THR A 172 -27.92 -31.80 27.43
N ALA A 173 -26.91 -32.04 26.60
CA ALA A 173 -25.62 -31.37 26.67
C ALA A 173 -25.65 -29.97 26.03
N THR A 174 -25.35 -28.93 26.81
CA THR A 174 -25.24 -27.55 26.32
C THR A 174 -23.92 -27.34 25.57
N ALA A 175 -23.92 -27.63 24.27
CA ALA A 175 -22.87 -27.15 23.38
C ALA A 175 -23.01 -25.62 23.23
N LEU A 176 -22.29 -24.86 24.07
CA LEU A 176 -22.11 -23.43 23.89
C LEU A 176 -21.53 -23.18 22.50
N ALA A 177 -22.28 -22.53 21.63
CA ALA A 177 -21.74 -21.99 20.39
C ALA A 177 -20.62 -20.98 20.76
N PRO A 178 -19.43 -21.07 20.15
CA PRO A 178 -18.41 -20.05 20.38
C PRO A 178 -18.95 -18.70 19.91
N PRO A 179 -18.65 -17.59 20.63
CA PRO A 179 -19.05 -16.26 20.16
C PRO A 179 -18.45 -16.02 18.77
N ALA A 180 -19.24 -15.38 17.90
CA ALA A 180 -18.71 -14.93 16.63
C ALA A 180 -17.54 -13.98 16.89
N ARG A 181 -16.40 -14.22 16.24
CA ARG A 181 -15.38 -13.19 16.08
C ARG A 181 -15.89 -12.24 15.00
N ASP A 182 -16.16 -10.99 15.38
CA ASP A 182 -16.49 -9.96 14.41
C ASP A 182 -15.29 -9.73 13.48
N ALA A 183 -15.52 -9.69 12.17
CA ALA A 183 -14.50 -9.39 11.16
C ALA A 183 -14.11 -7.88 11.14
N ALA A 184 -14.27 -7.20 12.27
CA ALA A 184 -14.05 -5.77 12.43
C ALA A 184 -12.63 -5.43 12.93
N ASP A 185 -11.94 -6.37 13.60
CA ASP A 185 -10.62 -6.16 14.19
C ASP A 185 -9.49 -6.10 13.15
N ASP A 186 -9.63 -6.77 12.00
CA ASP A 186 -8.54 -6.90 11.01
C ASP A 186 -8.03 -5.56 10.48
N HIS A 187 -8.82 -4.48 10.52
CA HIS A 187 -8.40 -3.15 10.03
C HIS A 187 -8.47 -2.06 11.11
N ALA A 188 -8.26 -2.40 12.38
CA ALA A 188 -8.17 -1.43 13.47
C ALA A 188 -7.18 -0.28 13.16
N VAL A 189 -7.54 0.95 13.53
CA VAL A 189 -6.76 2.16 13.23
C VAL A 189 -5.33 2.06 13.80
N GLY A 190 -4.32 2.50 13.03
CA GLY A 190 -2.92 2.49 13.45
C GLY A 190 -2.18 1.16 13.26
N THR A 191 -2.89 0.06 12.97
CA THR A 191 -2.30 -1.23 12.59
C THR A 191 -1.74 -1.21 11.16
N SER A 192 -0.93 -2.20 10.79
CA SER A 192 -0.41 -2.32 9.42
C SER A 192 -1.48 -2.65 8.38
N VAL A 193 -1.23 -2.29 7.12
CA VAL A 193 -2.06 -2.72 5.96
C VAL A 193 -1.17 -3.42 4.92
N PRO A 194 -1.32 -4.74 4.69
CA PRO A 194 -2.19 -5.71 5.39
C PRO A 194 -1.89 -5.87 6.90
N PRO A 195 -2.77 -6.52 7.66
CA PRO A 195 -2.62 -6.69 9.11
C PRO A 195 -1.41 -7.58 9.44
N ALA A 196 -0.81 -7.37 10.61
CA ALA A 196 0.40 -8.08 11.09
C ALA A 196 1.59 -8.11 10.09
N THR A 197 1.68 -7.16 9.15
CA THR A 197 2.74 -7.12 8.14
C THR A 197 4.03 -6.54 8.71
N ALA A 198 5.05 -7.38 8.85
CA ALA A 198 6.39 -6.95 9.22
C ALA A 198 6.95 -5.93 8.20
N HIS A 199 7.57 -4.86 8.69
CA HIS A 199 8.13 -3.76 7.87
C HIS A 199 7.11 -3.03 6.98
N ALA A 200 5.82 -3.07 7.34
CA ALA A 200 4.75 -2.43 6.56
C ALA A 200 5.03 -0.96 6.20
N VAL A 201 4.79 -0.63 4.92
CA VAL A 201 4.91 0.72 4.35
C VAL A 201 3.57 1.45 4.24
N SER A 202 2.52 0.90 4.87
CA SER A 202 1.17 1.47 4.97
C SER A 202 0.53 1.13 6.32
N VAL A 203 -0.45 1.93 6.72
CA VAL A 203 -1.15 1.89 8.00
C VAL A 203 -2.65 2.03 7.79
N SER A 204 -3.46 1.42 8.66
CA SER A 204 -4.92 1.48 8.59
C SER A 204 -5.46 2.81 9.12
N LEU A 205 -6.24 3.51 8.29
CA LEU A 205 -7.01 4.71 8.63
C LEU A 205 -8.47 4.53 8.18
N PRO A 206 -9.24 3.64 8.85
CA PRO A 206 -10.47 3.05 8.30
C PRO A 206 -11.67 4.01 8.16
N LYS A 207 -11.63 5.17 8.83
CA LYS A 207 -12.65 6.24 8.76
C LYS A 207 -12.01 7.57 8.38
N TRP A 208 -12.83 8.49 7.87
CA TRP A 208 -12.44 9.86 7.57
C TRP A 208 -11.91 10.60 8.80
N GLN A 209 -12.53 10.38 9.97
CA GLN A 209 -12.06 10.97 11.22
C GLN A 209 -10.67 10.46 11.62
N ASP A 210 -10.33 9.21 11.33
CA ASP A 210 -9.01 8.66 11.62
C ASP A 210 -7.92 9.36 10.77
N ASN A 211 -8.26 9.80 9.56
CA ASN A 211 -7.36 10.57 8.70
C ASN A 211 -7.17 12.01 9.24
N VAL A 212 -8.23 12.63 9.77
CA VAL A 212 -8.16 13.93 10.45
C VAL A 212 -7.36 13.84 11.76
N ASP A 213 -7.63 12.83 12.58
CA ASP A 213 -6.96 12.61 13.87
C ASP A 213 -5.49 12.18 13.70
N TYR A 214 -5.13 11.62 12.53
CA TYR A 214 -3.74 11.39 12.14
C TYR A 214 -2.99 12.71 11.89
N GLU A 215 -3.54 13.59 11.05
CA GLU A 215 -2.91 14.87 10.71
C GLU A 215 -2.93 15.88 11.87
N GLU A 216 -3.94 15.81 12.75
CA GLU A 216 -3.97 16.55 14.02
C GLU A 216 -3.13 15.89 15.14
N GLY A 217 -2.39 14.82 14.83
CA GLY A 217 -1.42 14.18 15.74
C GLY A 217 -2.01 13.40 16.92
N LYS A 218 -3.34 13.20 16.96
CA LYS A 218 -4.04 12.58 18.11
C LYS A 218 -3.83 11.08 18.21
N LEU A 219 -3.53 10.40 17.10
CA LEU A 219 -3.41 8.94 17.05
C LEU A 219 -2.12 8.37 17.68
N GLY A 220 -1.16 9.20 18.10
CA GLY A 220 0.22 8.77 18.44
C GLY A 220 0.36 7.49 19.28
N ASN A 221 -0.49 7.32 20.30
CA ASN A 221 -0.49 6.14 21.18
C ASN A 221 -0.96 4.83 20.52
N VAL A 222 -1.73 4.90 19.43
CA VAL A 222 -2.37 3.76 18.75
C VAL A 222 -1.60 3.32 17.49
N MET A 223 -0.73 4.18 16.96
CA MET A 223 0.01 3.92 15.71
C MET A 223 1.13 2.87 15.91
N GLU A 224 0.85 1.61 15.57
CA GLU A 224 1.83 0.52 15.55
C GLU A 224 2.90 0.74 14.47
N THR A 225 2.45 1.15 13.29
CA THR A 225 3.28 1.56 12.15
C THR A 225 2.73 2.85 11.55
N GLY A 226 3.28 3.29 10.42
CA GLY A 226 2.81 4.46 9.68
C GLY A 226 3.41 4.53 8.28
N TYR A 227 3.02 5.53 7.50
CA TYR A 227 3.63 5.74 6.19
C TYR A 227 5.11 6.15 6.34
N PRO A 228 6.09 5.45 5.71
CA PRO A 228 7.52 5.70 5.93
C PRO A 228 8.08 7.06 5.49
N ARG A 229 7.24 8.06 5.18
CA ARG A 229 7.62 9.48 4.97
C ARG A 229 7.15 10.41 6.09
N PHE A 230 6.12 10.02 6.84
CA PHE A 230 5.54 10.82 7.92
C PHE A 230 5.85 10.21 9.30
N PHE A 231 5.94 8.87 9.33
CA PHE A 231 6.22 8.06 10.51
C PHE A 231 7.57 7.34 10.37
N ILE A 232 8.43 7.44 11.38
CA ILE A 232 9.69 6.65 11.44
C ILE A 232 9.36 5.28 12.05
N HIS A 233 9.67 4.18 11.37
CA HIS A 233 9.31 2.83 11.80
C HIS A 233 9.87 2.49 13.20
N ARG A 234 9.07 1.81 14.06
CA ARG A 234 9.40 1.58 15.48
C ARG A 234 10.78 0.94 15.71
N LEU A 235 11.22 0.01 14.85
CA LEU A 235 12.59 -0.56 14.92
C LEU A 235 13.71 0.47 14.71
N VAL A 236 13.52 1.44 13.79
CA VAL A 236 14.47 2.54 13.57
C VAL A 236 14.46 3.48 14.78
N GLN A 237 13.30 3.72 15.40
CA GLN A 237 13.21 4.49 16.66
C GLN A 237 13.92 3.78 17.83
N LYS A 238 13.72 2.46 18.01
CA LYS A 238 14.44 1.65 19.02
C LYS A 238 15.95 1.75 18.84
N LEU A 239 16.44 1.61 17.62
CA LEU A 239 17.86 1.73 17.33
C LEU A 239 18.38 3.16 17.57
N ALA A 240 17.62 4.19 17.17
CA ALA A 240 17.99 5.58 17.41
C ALA A 240 18.09 5.92 18.90
N ALA A 241 17.17 5.40 19.74
CA ALA A 241 17.23 5.55 21.19
C ALA A 241 18.48 4.87 21.81
N LEU A 242 18.85 3.67 21.33
CA LEU A 242 20.09 3.00 21.75
C LEU A 242 21.35 3.77 21.30
N MET A 243 21.37 4.29 20.08
CA MET A 243 22.48 5.10 19.58
C MET A 243 22.61 6.43 20.33
N LEU A 244 21.48 7.06 20.71
CA LEU A 244 21.47 8.25 21.56
C LEU A 244 21.98 7.93 22.99
N ARG A 245 21.56 6.81 23.59
CA ARG A 245 22.09 6.34 24.90
C ARG A 245 23.61 6.06 24.85
N LYS A 246 24.15 5.66 23.69
CA LYS A 246 25.56 5.28 23.52
C LYS A 246 26.48 6.43 23.07
N PHE A 247 25.98 7.41 22.32
CA PHE A 247 26.79 8.45 21.67
C PHE A 247 26.28 9.90 21.89
N GLY A 248 25.16 10.08 22.59
CA GLY A 248 24.67 11.38 23.06
C GLY A 248 25.62 12.06 24.05
N GLY A 249 25.52 13.38 24.17
CA GLY A 249 26.32 14.17 25.10
C GLY A 249 25.92 13.93 26.56
N ALA A 250 26.91 13.73 27.44
CA ALA A 250 26.70 13.60 28.89
C ALA A 250 26.47 14.95 29.63
N SER A 251 26.43 16.07 28.88
CA SER A 251 26.28 17.43 29.40
C SER A 251 24.79 17.83 29.45
N GLY A 252 24.18 17.75 30.64
CA GLY A 252 22.73 17.80 30.86
C GLY A 252 21.96 19.11 30.60
N ASP A 253 22.53 20.06 29.86
CA ASP A 253 21.90 21.37 29.58
C ASP A 253 21.17 21.42 28.21
N VAL A 254 21.44 20.48 27.30
CA VAL A 254 20.84 20.45 25.95
C VAL A 254 20.37 19.03 25.59
N GLU A 255 19.08 18.89 25.34
CA GLU A 255 18.48 17.66 24.81
C GLU A 255 18.97 17.43 23.36
N GLU A 256 19.60 16.28 23.09
CA GLU A 256 19.97 15.84 21.74
C GLU A 256 18.98 14.80 21.20
N GLN A 257 18.87 14.76 19.87
CA GLN A 257 18.26 13.70 19.09
C GLN A 257 19.22 13.25 17.99
N CYS A 258 18.86 12.19 17.25
CA CYS A 258 19.66 11.75 16.11
C CYS A 258 18.83 11.26 14.91
N LEU A 259 19.48 11.24 13.75
CA LEU A 259 19.05 10.50 12.56
C LEU A 259 20.07 9.40 12.23
N LEU A 260 19.55 8.29 11.73
CA LEU A 260 20.32 7.10 11.36
C LEU A 260 20.35 6.93 9.84
N VAL A 261 21.56 6.91 9.27
CA VAL A 261 21.78 6.94 7.82
C VAL A 261 22.87 5.94 7.39
N PRO A 262 22.83 5.44 6.13
CA PRO A 262 23.66 4.31 5.72
C PRO A 262 25.10 4.65 5.31
N SER A 263 25.43 5.92 5.06
CA SER A 263 26.79 6.32 4.62
C SER A 263 27.27 7.66 5.19
N ALA A 264 28.58 7.86 5.18
CA ALA A 264 29.23 9.12 5.56
C ALA A 264 28.76 10.29 4.67
N ARG A 265 28.56 10.06 3.37
CA ARG A 265 28.13 11.08 2.41
C ARG A 265 26.70 11.54 2.70
N VAL A 266 25.80 10.62 3.03
CA VAL A 266 24.43 10.93 3.45
C VAL A 266 24.42 11.66 4.80
N ALA A 267 25.27 11.24 5.75
CA ALA A 267 25.40 11.91 7.04
C ALA A 267 25.89 13.36 6.91
N GLU A 268 26.91 13.59 6.07
CA GLU A 268 27.43 14.92 5.81
C GLU A 268 26.41 15.79 5.07
N ARG A 269 25.73 15.25 4.05
CA ARG A 269 24.67 15.95 3.30
C ARG A 269 23.50 16.36 4.21
N CYS A 270 23.13 15.51 5.18
CA CYS A 270 22.16 15.83 6.22
C CYS A 270 22.65 16.95 7.16
N ARG A 271 23.93 16.91 7.58
CA ARG A 271 24.56 17.95 8.42
C ARG A 271 24.60 19.30 7.70
N GLN A 272 25.13 19.33 6.48
CA GLN A 272 25.22 20.53 5.63
C GLN A 272 23.83 21.15 5.37
N PHE A 273 22.81 20.33 5.11
CA PHE A 273 21.44 20.82 4.97
C PHE A 273 20.98 21.55 6.24
N MET A 274 21.06 20.92 7.42
CA MET A 274 20.64 21.56 8.68
C MET A 274 21.42 22.86 8.95
N LEU A 275 22.75 22.85 8.78
CA LEU A 275 23.59 24.04 8.98
C LEU A 275 23.20 25.20 8.03
N SER A 276 22.95 24.91 6.75
CA SER A 276 22.54 25.94 5.77
C SER A 276 21.15 26.53 6.05
N GLN A 277 20.16 25.70 6.43
CA GLN A 277 18.82 26.18 6.79
C GLN A 277 18.83 27.03 8.08
N LEU A 278 19.70 26.68 9.04
CA LEU A 278 19.92 27.49 10.24
C LEU A 278 20.58 28.84 9.89
N ALA A 279 21.57 28.86 9.01
CA ALA A 279 22.21 30.11 8.55
C ALA A 279 21.21 31.06 7.85
N LEU A 280 20.25 30.53 7.08
CA LEU A 280 19.20 31.32 6.44
C LEU A 280 18.17 31.90 7.42
N THR A 281 18.02 31.33 8.61
CA THR A 281 17.02 31.75 9.62
C THR A 281 17.61 32.52 10.80
N ALA A 282 18.95 32.55 10.94
CA ALA A 282 19.68 33.24 11.98
C ALA A 282 19.65 34.78 11.82
N ARG A 283 18.63 35.43 12.42
CA ARG A 283 18.49 36.90 12.47
C ARG A 283 19.54 37.63 13.33
N SER A 284 20.47 36.91 13.95
CA SER A 284 21.62 37.43 14.70
C SER A 284 22.68 36.33 14.84
N ALA A 285 23.92 36.71 15.18
CA ALA A 285 25.08 35.82 15.35
C ALA A 285 25.00 34.99 16.67
N SER A 286 23.95 34.18 16.80
CA SER A 286 23.90 33.09 17.78
C SER A 286 24.92 32.01 17.40
N ALA A 287 25.47 31.30 18.38
CA ALA A 287 26.38 30.20 18.12
C ALA A 287 25.67 29.09 17.32
N THR A 288 26.28 28.67 16.21
CA THR A 288 25.76 27.56 15.39
C THR A 288 25.65 26.29 16.25
N PRO A 289 24.50 25.60 16.28
CA PRO A 289 24.33 24.42 17.12
C PRO A 289 25.28 23.30 16.70
N SER A 290 25.77 22.55 17.69
CA SER A 290 26.66 21.41 17.46
C SER A 290 25.92 20.29 16.71
N ILE A 291 26.31 20.04 15.46
CA ILE A 291 25.79 18.92 14.66
C ILE A 291 26.95 17.96 14.40
N ARG A 292 26.87 16.79 15.03
CA ARG A 292 27.93 15.78 15.12
C ARG A 292 27.61 14.61 14.21
N VAL A 293 28.62 13.99 13.60
CA VAL A 293 28.49 12.72 12.88
C VAL A 293 29.37 11.69 13.58
N VAL A 294 28.80 10.54 13.90
CA VAL A 294 29.52 9.38 14.44
C VAL A 294 29.43 8.25 13.42
N GLU A 295 30.60 7.74 12.99
CA GLU A 295 30.70 6.44 12.34
C GLU A 295 30.71 5.35 13.40
N TYR A 296 29.81 4.37 13.30
CA TYR A 296 29.79 3.21 14.16
C TYR A 296 29.92 1.92 13.34
N ARG A 297 30.95 1.12 13.68
CA ARG A 297 31.22 -0.20 13.10
C ARG A 297 30.63 -1.26 14.02
N ILE A 298 29.64 -1.99 13.52
CA ILE A 298 28.94 -3.07 14.23
C ILE A 298 29.51 -4.40 13.75
N GLN A 299 30.12 -5.17 14.64
CA GLN A 299 30.77 -6.44 14.33
C GLN A 299 29.76 -7.53 13.94
N PRO A 300 30.20 -8.68 13.37
CA PRO A 300 29.36 -9.87 13.31
C PRO A 300 29.15 -10.45 14.72
N SER A 301 27.98 -11.06 14.92
CA SER A 301 27.75 -11.95 16.07
C SER A 301 28.78 -13.09 16.06
N ALA A 302 29.36 -13.41 17.21
CA ALA A 302 30.51 -14.31 17.35
C ALA A 302 30.19 -15.82 17.16
N ALA A 303 29.17 -16.15 16.36
CA ALA A 303 28.91 -17.52 15.92
C ALA A 303 29.98 -17.95 14.88
N PRO A 304 30.64 -19.11 15.04
CA PRO A 304 31.63 -19.56 14.08
C PRO A 304 30.97 -19.88 12.73
N PRO A 305 31.55 -19.45 11.59
CA PRO A 305 30.96 -19.69 10.28
C PRO A 305 30.93 -21.18 9.96
N THR A 306 29.74 -21.72 9.70
CA THR A 306 29.58 -23.08 9.17
C THR A 306 30.19 -23.15 7.74
N PRO A 307 31.12 -24.07 7.46
CA PRO A 307 31.87 -24.08 6.20
C PRO A 307 31.04 -24.69 5.04
N SER A 308 29.99 -23.99 4.60
CA SER A 308 29.06 -24.49 3.57
C SER A 308 28.49 -23.41 2.62
N ALA A 309 29.28 -22.38 2.30
CA ALA A 309 29.04 -21.56 1.10
C ALA A 309 30.35 -20.90 0.63
N ALA A 310 30.97 -21.43 -0.43
CA ALA A 310 32.00 -20.69 -1.16
C ALA A 310 31.30 -19.58 -1.96
N SER A 311 31.39 -18.34 -1.51
CA SER A 311 30.68 -17.22 -2.13
C SER A 311 31.28 -16.86 -3.49
N ILE A 312 30.51 -17.11 -4.55
CA ILE A 312 30.80 -16.58 -5.88
C ILE A 312 30.49 -15.08 -5.83
N ASN A 313 31.49 -14.28 -5.46
CA ASN A 313 31.43 -12.82 -5.43
C ASN A 313 31.91 -12.26 -6.79
N PRO A 314 31.03 -11.74 -7.65
CA PRO A 314 31.41 -11.31 -9.00
C PRO A 314 32.16 -9.96 -9.05
N CYS A 315 32.25 -9.23 -7.93
CA CYS A 315 32.62 -7.81 -7.91
C CYS A 315 33.97 -7.50 -7.25
N GLY A 316 34.75 -8.51 -6.85
CA GLY A 316 36.16 -8.38 -6.46
C GLY A 316 36.48 -7.64 -5.14
N ALA A 317 35.52 -6.92 -4.55
CA ALA A 317 35.67 -6.32 -3.23
C ALA A 317 35.64 -7.40 -2.13
N ALA A 318 36.60 -7.37 -1.20
CA ALA A 318 36.60 -8.25 -0.05
C ALA A 318 35.41 -7.90 0.88
N PRO A 319 34.64 -8.89 1.37
CA PRO A 319 33.55 -8.62 2.30
C PRO A 319 34.10 -8.08 3.62
N HIS A 320 33.67 -6.89 4.00
CA HIS A 320 33.84 -6.40 5.36
C HIS A 320 32.82 -7.09 6.28
N ASP A 321 33.31 -7.75 7.33
CA ASP A 321 32.48 -8.56 8.26
C ASP A 321 31.53 -7.70 9.12
N TYR A 322 31.83 -6.40 9.21
CA TYR A 322 31.12 -5.40 9.99
C TYR A 322 30.09 -4.61 9.16
N MET A 323 28.97 -4.24 9.79
CA MET A 323 28.05 -3.23 9.26
C MET A 323 28.51 -1.82 9.65
N LEU A 324 28.32 -0.84 8.76
CA LEU A 324 28.52 0.57 9.03
C LEU A 324 27.17 1.26 9.30
N LEU A 325 27.08 1.99 10.41
CA LEU A 325 25.96 2.87 10.72
C LEU A 325 26.49 4.28 10.98
N TYR A 326 25.90 5.28 10.33
CA TYR A 326 26.23 6.68 10.57
C TYR A 326 25.10 7.36 11.34
N ILE A 327 25.50 8.07 12.40
CA ILE A 327 24.59 8.66 13.39
C ILE A 327 24.81 10.17 13.35
N VAL A 328 23.81 10.92 12.89
CA VAL A 328 23.83 12.39 12.87
C VAL A 328 23.16 12.87 14.14
N LEU A 329 23.92 13.43 15.08
CA LEU A 329 23.47 13.93 16.39
C LEU A 329 23.36 15.45 16.38
N PHE A 330 22.27 15.97 16.95
CA PHE A 330 21.93 17.40 16.94
C PHE A 330 20.97 17.75 18.09
N PRO A 331 20.87 19.02 18.53
CA PRO A 331 19.90 19.43 19.55
C PRO A 331 18.44 19.24 19.09
N SER A 332 17.54 18.85 19.99
CA SER A 332 16.12 18.59 19.67
C SER A 332 15.40 19.78 19.01
N SER A 333 15.87 21.01 19.19
CA SER A 333 15.38 22.22 18.50
C SER A 333 15.60 22.20 16.98
N VAL A 334 16.51 21.36 16.47
CA VAL A 334 16.83 21.19 15.04
C VAL A 334 15.99 20.07 14.39
N TRP A 335 15.21 19.32 15.18
CA TRP A 335 14.43 18.15 14.73
C TRP A 335 13.54 18.40 13.51
N SER A 336 12.88 19.56 13.42
CA SER A 336 12.02 19.89 12.28
C SER A 336 12.80 19.96 10.96
N LEU A 337 14.01 20.53 10.98
CA LEU A 337 14.91 20.56 9.82
C LEU A 337 15.39 19.14 9.49
N ALA A 338 15.83 18.38 10.50
CA ALA A 338 16.30 16.99 10.38
C ALA A 338 15.22 16.07 9.78
N LYS A 339 14.01 16.04 10.36
CA LYS A 339 12.87 15.28 9.85
C LYS A 339 12.52 15.69 8.42
N SER A 340 12.59 16.98 8.09
CA SER A 340 12.34 17.45 6.72
C SER A 340 13.44 17.05 5.72
N TYR A 341 14.70 16.87 6.16
CA TYR A 341 15.74 16.26 5.32
C TYR A 341 15.39 14.80 5.04
N TRP A 342 15.19 14.01 6.11
CA TRP A 342 14.87 12.58 6.02
C TRP A 342 13.64 12.31 5.15
N GLN A 343 12.56 13.09 5.34
CA GLN A 343 11.31 12.98 4.58
C GLN A 343 11.52 13.31 3.09
N HIS A 344 12.09 14.47 2.77
CA HIS A 344 12.15 14.95 1.39
C HIS A 344 13.20 14.18 0.56
N THR A 345 14.39 13.92 1.12
CA THR A 345 15.48 13.28 0.37
C THR A 345 15.29 11.78 0.13
N GLY A 346 14.40 11.13 0.86
CA GLY A 346 14.29 9.67 0.81
C GLY A 346 15.42 8.91 1.53
N ASP A 347 16.39 9.62 2.12
CA ASP A 347 17.57 9.06 2.76
C ASP A 347 17.30 8.60 4.19
N GLY A 348 17.89 7.46 4.57
CA GLY A 348 17.85 6.90 5.93
C GLY A 348 18.06 5.39 5.91
N ILE A 349 18.23 4.78 7.09
CA ILE A 349 18.21 3.31 7.19
C ILE A 349 16.78 2.78 7.09
N SER A 350 16.63 1.55 6.58
CA SER A 350 15.35 0.85 6.55
C SER A 350 15.03 0.18 7.89
N SER A 351 13.79 -0.31 8.04
CA SER A 351 13.39 -1.10 9.20
C SER A 351 14.02 -2.49 9.24
N ARG A 352 14.42 -3.07 8.10
CA ARG A 352 15.22 -4.32 8.04
C ARG A 352 16.66 -4.07 8.45
N PHE A 353 17.30 -3.03 7.92
CA PHE A 353 18.64 -2.61 8.34
C PHE A 353 18.68 -2.38 9.87
N ALA A 354 17.66 -1.72 10.42
CA ALA A 354 17.56 -1.53 11.87
C ALA A 354 17.41 -2.85 12.64
N GLN A 355 16.70 -3.85 12.09
CA GLN A 355 16.57 -5.18 12.71
C GLN A 355 17.91 -5.91 12.75
N ASP A 356 18.64 -5.99 11.64
CA ASP A 356 19.95 -6.64 11.57
C ASP A 356 20.96 -6.02 12.56
N VAL A 357 20.98 -4.68 12.65
CA VAL A 357 21.84 -3.99 13.62
C VAL A 357 21.40 -4.25 15.06
N LEU A 358 20.09 -4.23 15.35
CA LEU A 358 19.58 -4.55 16.68
C LEU A 358 19.94 -5.99 17.10
N ALA A 359 19.82 -6.96 16.18
CA ALA A 359 20.16 -8.36 16.45
C ALA A 359 21.66 -8.57 16.74
N ARG A 360 22.55 -7.86 16.01
CA ARG A 360 23.99 -7.90 16.30
C ARG A 360 24.33 -7.31 17.67
N LEU A 361 23.71 -6.19 18.03
CA LEU A 361 23.96 -5.50 19.31
C LEU A 361 23.45 -6.26 20.55
N ASP A 362 22.43 -7.11 20.40
CA ASP A 362 21.92 -7.96 21.49
C ASP A 362 22.94 -9.07 21.86
N VAL A 363 23.62 -9.64 20.86
CA VAL A 363 24.60 -10.73 21.09
C VAL A 363 25.93 -10.22 21.67
N ASP A 364 26.28 -8.95 21.46
CA ASP A 364 27.44 -8.28 22.07
C ASP A 364 27.32 -8.08 23.61
N GLY A 365 26.29 -8.65 24.25
CA GLY A 365 26.12 -8.65 25.71
C GLY A 365 25.65 -7.32 26.29
N ALA A 366 25.15 -6.40 25.46
CA ALA A 366 24.63 -5.09 25.87
C ALA A 366 23.22 -5.16 26.51
N ALA A 367 23.01 -6.14 27.38
CA ALA A 367 21.71 -6.45 27.98
C ALA A 367 21.12 -5.26 28.76
N MET A 368 19.89 -4.87 28.40
CA MET A 368 19.11 -3.89 29.18
C MET A 368 18.74 -4.48 30.53
N THR A 369 18.89 -3.71 31.60
CA THR A 369 18.39 -4.12 32.93
C THR A 369 16.86 -4.02 32.96
N ALA A 370 16.18 -4.79 33.82
CA ALA A 370 14.72 -4.69 33.97
C ALA A 370 14.24 -3.27 34.33
N THR A 371 15.08 -2.51 35.05
CA THR A 371 14.90 -1.07 35.34
C THR A 371 14.87 -0.18 34.10
N ASP A 372 15.57 -0.54 33.01
CA ASP A 372 15.63 0.26 31.78
C ASP A 372 14.30 0.25 31.00
N GLN A 373 13.43 -0.74 31.21
CA GLN A 373 12.12 -0.78 30.55
C GLN A 373 11.10 0.18 31.17
N GLN A 374 11.26 0.54 32.45
CA GLN A 374 10.35 1.46 33.16
C GLN A 374 10.90 2.89 33.24
N ASN A 375 12.22 3.06 33.17
CA ASN A 375 12.90 4.36 33.23
C ASN A 375 13.64 4.74 31.94
N ALA A 376 13.27 4.17 30.79
CA ALA A 376 13.66 4.74 29.50
C ALA A 376 13.18 6.20 29.46
N PRO A 377 14.04 7.18 29.13
CA PRO A 377 13.59 8.56 28.99
C PRO A 377 12.51 8.62 27.91
N ASN A 378 11.46 9.41 28.14
CA ASN A 378 10.47 9.75 27.13
C ASN A 378 11.13 10.59 26.03
N VAL A 379 11.85 9.93 25.13
CA VAL A 379 12.16 10.44 23.80
C VAL A 379 10.81 10.75 23.18
N ARG A 380 10.45 12.04 23.12
CA ARG A 380 9.27 12.51 22.38
C ARG A 380 9.30 11.81 21.03
N THR A 381 8.27 11.03 20.69
CA THR A 381 8.40 10.13 19.55
C THR A 381 8.67 10.95 18.30
N ALA A 382 9.32 10.36 17.31
CA ALA A 382 9.59 11.01 16.02
C ALA A 382 8.31 11.54 15.31
N ASN A 383 7.14 11.15 15.82
CA ASN A 383 5.81 11.42 15.32
C ASN A 383 5.09 12.51 16.14
N ASP A 384 5.27 12.57 17.47
CA ASP A 384 4.56 13.50 18.38
C ASP A 384 4.78 14.99 18.02
N ALA A 385 5.88 15.32 17.34
CA ALA A 385 6.22 16.67 16.91
C ALA A 385 5.33 17.23 15.77
N GLN A 386 4.33 16.49 15.28
CA GLN A 386 3.49 16.88 14.13
C GLN A 386 2.61 18.12 14.40
N ALA A 387 2.33 18.45 15.67
CA ALA A 387 1.41 19.54 16.04
C ALA A 387 1.91 20.97 15.79
N HIS A 388 3.23 21.23 15.70
CA HIS A 388 3.79 22.58 15.56
C HIS A 388 5.02 22.62 14.64
N GLY A 389 4.84 22.99 13.36
CA GLY A 389 5.98 22.99 12.43
C GLY A 389 5.80 23.50 11.00
N ALA A 390 4.74 24.24 10.67
CA ALA A 390 4.73 24.97 9.39
C ALA A 390 5.81 26.07 9.44
N ALA A 391 6.89 25.91 8.66
CA ALA A 391 7.93 26.92 8.55
C ALA A 391 7.35 28.22 7.95
N PRO A 392 7.83 29.41 8.38
CA PRO A 392 7.27 30.67 7.93
C PRO A 392 7.40 30.83 6.42
N LEU A 393 6.28 31.16 5.76
CA LEU A 393 6.22 31.46 4.34
C LEU A 393 7.10 32.69 4.03
N VAL A 394 7.89 32.60 2.96
CA VAL A 394 8.48 33.79 2.33
C VAL A 394 7.34 34.51 1.60
N GLU A 395 7.19 35.82 1.85
CA GLU A 395 6.05 36.59 1.37
C GLU A 395 5.98 36.66 -0.17
N ILE A 396 4.85 36.22 -0.74
CA ILE A 396 4.45 36.58 -2.11
C ILE A 396 3.63 37.88 -2.00
N PRO A 397 3.91 38.95 -2.78
CA PRO A 397 3.26 40.24 -2.60
C PRO A 397 1.75 40.23 -2.88
N ALA A 398 0.93 40.30 -1.83
CA ALA A 398 -0.52 40.41 -1.96
C ALA A 398 -0.96 41.80 -2.47
N PRO A 399 -1.93 41.90 -3.39
CA PRO A 399 -2.46 43.17 -3.86
C PRO A 399 -3.28 43.88 -2.76
N ARG A 400 -3.20 45.22 -2.72
CA ARG A 400 -3.80 46.06 -1.67
C ARG A 400 -5.33 46.05 -1.69
N ALA A 401 -5.96 45.62 -0.60
CA ALA A 401 -7.32 45.98 -0.22
C ALA A 401 -7.41 46.32 1.28
N ARG A 402 -8.32 47.22 1.65
CA ARG A 402 -8.59 47.62 3.05
C ARG A 402 -9.77 46.82 3.60
N ASN A 403 -9.76 46.49 4.89
CA ASN A 403 -10.72 47.05 5.86
C ASN A 403 -10.31 46.80 7.31
N ARG A 404 -11.15 47.25 8.27
CA ARG A 404 -10.73 47.72 9.60
C ARG A 404 -11.82 47.44 10.65
N HIS A 405 -11.42 47.26 11.91
CA HIS A 405 -12.28 46.99 13.09
C HIS A 405 -12.87 45.55 13.12
N TYR A 406 -13.19 44.95 14.27
CA TYR A 406 -13.28 45.46 15.65
C TYR A 406 -12.41 44.67 16.66
N ALA A 407 -12.14 45.25 17.83
CA ALA A 407 -11.51 44.57 18.96
C ALA A 407 -12.13 45.01 20.31
N ARG A 408 -12.27 44.05 21.24
CA ARG A 408 -12.49 44.16 22.71
C ARG A 408 -12.21 42.75 23.26
N SER A 409 -11.23 42.45 24.11
CA SER A 409 -10.79 43.01 25.40
C SER A 409 -11.68 42.64 26.60
N ASN A 410 -11.17 41.79 27.51
CA ASN A 410 -11.07 42.13 28.94
C ASN A 410 -10.19 41.17 29.76
N SER A 411 -9.11 41.74 30.31
CA SER A 411 -8.59 41.58 31.68
C SER A 411 -8.95 40.36 32.55
N SER A 412 -7.95 39.51 32.79
CA SER A 412 -7.36 39.15 34.11
C SER A 412 -8.19 39.26 35.41
N SER A 413 -8.11 38.23 36.26
CA SER A 413 -7.55 38.32 37.65
C SER A 413 -7.59 36.97 38.40
N GLY A 414 -6.73 36.82 39.43
CA GLY A 414 -6.94 35.88 40.54
C GLY A 414 -6.00 34.67 40.60
N ALA A 415 -5.06 34.69 41.54
CA ALA A 415 -4.27 33.52 41.96
C ALA A 415 -4.50 33.26 43.46
N LEU A 416 -4.58 31.99 43.86
CA LEU A 416 -4.50 31.57 45.26
C LEU A 416 -3.71 30.26 45.37
N SER A 417 -3.01 30.11 46.49
CA SER A 417 -2.23 28.94 46.86
C SER A 417 -2.80 28.34 48.15
N MET A 418 -2.85 27.01 48.22
CA MET A 418 -3.12 26.24 49.45
C MET A 418 -2.20 25.03 49.49
N SER A 419 -1.85 24.58 50.70
CA SER A 419 -0.77 23.64 50.94
C SER A 419 -1.09 22.62 52.03
N SER A 420 -0.22 21.61 52.13
CA SER A 420 -0.11 20.61 53.21
C SER A 420 -1.21 19.53 53.31
N SER A 421 -0.77 18.27 53.27
CA SER A 421 -0.88 17.29 54.37
C SER A 421 -0.97 15.87 53.82
N GLY A 422 -0.14 14.95 54.34
CA GLY A 422 -0.07 13.56 53.89
C GLY A 422 -0.63 12.56 54.90
N THR A 423 -0.76 11.30 54.49
CA THR A 423 -1.10 10.16 55.35
C THR A 423 -0.33 8.93 54.86
N LEU A 424 0.05 8.04 55.78
CA LEU A 424 0.93 6.87 55.56
C LEU A 424 0.21 5.55 55.88
N LEU A 425 0.90 4.44 55.58
CA LEU A 425 0.65 3.01 55.92
C LEU A 425 -0.01 2.17 54.81
N PRO A 426 0.21 0.83 54.75
CA PRO A 426 1.29 0.01 55.35
C PRO A 426 2.07 -0.85 54.32
N PRO A 427 3.20 -1.50 54.69
CA PRO A 427 3.95 -2.40 53.80
C PRO A 427 3.38 -3.82 53.71
N SER A 428 3.73 -4.55 52.65
CA SER A 428 3.44 -5.98 52.44
C SER A 428 4.72 -6.84 52.46
N PRO A 429 4.64 -8.16 52.75
CA PRO A 429 5.78 -8.95 53.26
C PRO A 429 6.73 -9.53 52.20
N THR A 430 7.88 -10.00 52.66
CA THR A 430 9.05 -10.44 51.86
C THR A 430 9.20 -11.96 51.76
N ALA A 431 9.86 -12.42 50.69
CA ALA A 431 10.45 -13.76 50.49
C ALA A 431 9.43 -14.90 50.18
N PRO A 432 9.84 -16.00 49.49
CA PRO A 432 11.20 -16.43 49.15
C PRO A 432 11.65 -16.17 47.70
N ARG A 433 12.97 -16.31 47.46
CA ARG A 433 13.52 -16.50 46.11
C ARG A 433 13.19 -17.92 45.61
N LEU A 434 12.74 -18.03 44.36
CA LEU A 434 12.90 -19.23 43.55
C LEU A 434 13.66 -18.84 42.27
N THR A 435 14.58 -19.71 41.86
CA THR A 435 15.42 -19.54 40.66
C THR A 435 14.69 -20.09 39.45
N ASN A 436 14.28 -19.21 38.54
CA ASN A 436 13.65 -19.59 37.27
C ASN A 436 14.50 -19.08 36.09
N ASP A 437 15.40 -19.94 35.60
CA ASP A 437 15.83 -19.89 34.21
C ASP A 437 14.67 -20.41 33.34
N VAL A 438 14.00 -19.54 32.59
CA VAL A 438 13.00 -19.92 31.58
C VAL A 438 13.08 -18.96 30.40
N ASP A 439 13.31 -19.48 29.20
CA ASP A 439 13.31 -18.70 27.97
C ASP A 439 11.94 -18.05 27.70
N ALA A 440 11.96 -16.75 27.42
CA ALA A 440 10.80 -16.04 26.88
C ALA A 440 10.73 -16.29 25.36
N GLY A 441 10.00 -17.35 24.98
CA GLY A 441 9.99 -17.93 23.63
C GLY A 441 9.80 -16.93 22.49
N THR A 442 10.92 -16.52 21.89
CA THR A 442 10.97 -16.00 20.52
C THR A 442 10.77 -17.15 19.54
N ALA A 443 9.98 -16.94 18.49
CA ALA A 443 10.06 -17.83 17.32
C ALA A 443 11.47 -17.70 16.75
N SER A 444 12.19 -18.81 16.62
CA SER A 444 13.60 -18.78 16.18
C SER A 444 13.73 -18.19 14.77
N ALA A 445 14.85 -17.54 14.48
CA ALA A 445 15.14 -17.03 13.13
C ALA A 445 15.03 -18.14 12.08
N ASP A 446 15.44 -19.36 12.45
CA ASP A 446 15.36 -20.58 11.65
C ASP A 446 13.91 -20.95 11.27
N GLN A 447 12.91 -20.74 12.14
CA GLN A 447 11.51 -21.01 11.83
C GLN A 447 10.91 -20.01 10.83
N VAL A 448 11.32 -18.73 10.89
CA VAL A 448 10.92 -17.72 9.90
C VAL A 448 11.56 -18.04 8.55
N ALA A 449 12.87 -18.30 8.55
CA ALA A 449 13.60 -18.72 7.34
C ALA A 449 13.01 -20.00 6.73
N TYR A 450 12.70 -21.02 7.54
CA TYR A 450 12.12 -22.29 7.08
C TYR A 450 10.74 -22.12 6.41
N LEU A 451 9.91 -21.19 6.86
CA LEU A 451 8.63 -20.90 6.20
C LEU A 451 8.83 -20.15 4.87
N GLU A 452 9.76 -19.19 4.81
CA GLU A 452 10.09 -18.46 3.57
C GLU A 452 10.78 -19.35 2.51
N GLU A 453 11.70 -20.22 2.94
CA GLU A 453 12.44 -21.14 2.07
C GLU A 453 11.57 -22.22 1.41
N ARG A 454 10.50 -22.65 2.10
CA ARG A 454 9.70 -23.82 1.72
C ARG A 454 8.55 -23.52 0.77
N TYR A 455 8.03 -22.29 0.77
CA TYR A 455 6.83 -21.94 -0.01
C TYR A 455 7.02 -20.82 -1.04
N ALA A 456 7.94 -19.87 -0.86
CA ALA A 456 8.13 -18.77 -1.84
C ALA A 456 9.51 -18.09 -1.76
N ARG A 457 10.60 -18.91 -1.79
CA ARG A 457 12.01 -18.50 -1.57
C ARG A 457 12.33 -17.03 -1.84
N VAL A 458 12.34 -16.24 -0.76
CA VAL A 458 13.09 -15.00 -0.68
C VAL A 458 14.57 -15.37 -0.80
N LEU A 459 15.38 -14.53 -1.46
CA LEU A 459 16.83 -14.75 -1.49
C LEU A 459 17.43 -14.44 -0.10
N PRO A 460 18.38 -15.25 0.41
CA PRO A 460 19.09 -14.90 1.65
C PRO A 460 19.69 -13.50 1.58
N SER A 461 19.77 -12.77 2.71
CA SER A 461 20.25 -11.37 2.73
C SER A 461 21.67 -11.20 2.17
N SER A 462 22.50 -12.25 2.27
CA SER A 462 23.83 -12.36 1.65
C SER A 462 23.83 -12.38 0.11
N MET A 463 22.69 -12.63 -0.53
CA MET A 463 22.49 -12.56 -1.99
C MET A 463 21.95 -11.20 -2.45
N GLY A 464 21.99 -10.17 -1.60
CA GLY A 464 21.49 -8.82 -1.90
C GLY A 464 21.96 -8.25 -3.23
N ASP A 465 23.22 -8.46 -3.61
CA ASP A 465 23.75 -7.94 -4.88
C ASP A 465 23.25 -8.71 -6.11
N LEU A 466 22.99 -10.02 -5.98
CA LEU A 466 22.30 -10.80 -7.02
C LEU A 466 20.84 -10.36 -7.17
N ALA A 467 20.17 -10.05 -6.05
CA ALA A 467 18.83 -9.47 -6.06
C ALA A 467 18.80 -8.11 -6.76
N LYS A 468 19.78 -7.22 -6.48
CA LYS A 468 19.94 -5.93 -7.17
C LYS A 468 20.21 -6.09 -8.67
N VAL A 469 20.99 -7.08 -9.10
CA VAL A 469 21.19 -7.41 -10.52
C VAL A 469 19.86 -7.84 -11.15
N ALA A 470 19.14 -8.78 -10.55
CA ALA A 470 17.84 -9.24 -11.05
C ALA A 470 16.82 -8.09 -11.16
N LEU A 471 16.76 -7.20 -10.15
CA LEU A 471 15.92 -6.01 -10.15
C LEU A 471 16.26 -5.04 -11.29
N ARG A 472 17.54 -4.72 -11.50
CA ARG A 472 17.98 -3.84 -12.60
C ARG A 472 17.60 -4.42 -13.97
N ARG A 473 17.81 -5.71 -14.19
CA ARG A 473 17.41 -6.40 -15.43
C ARG A 473 15.88 -6.41 -15.64
N ARG A 474 15.10 -6.57 -14.56
CA ARG A 474 13.63 -6.53 -14.58
C ARG A 474 13.08 -5.15 -14.98
N ILE A 475 13.73 -4.07 -14.53
CA ILE A 475 13.40 -2.68 -14.88
C ILE A 475 13.92 -2.29 -16.28
N ALA A 476 15.08 -2.82 -16.67
CA ALA A 476 15.66 -2.63 -17.99
C ALA A 476 14.86 -3.33 -19.11
N GLY A 477 14.10 -4.38 -18.77
CA GLY A 477 13.37 -5.21 -19.73
C GLY A 477 14.20 -6.38 -20.28
N THR A 478 15.29 -6.76 -19.61
CA THR A 478 16.18 -7.88 -19.99
C THR A 478 16.00 -9.13 -19.12
N LEU A 479 15.19 -9.07 -18.05
CA LEU A 479 14.82 -10.23 -17.21
C LEU A 479 13.34 -10.19 -16.81
N LEU A 480 12.50 -10.80 -17.64
CA LEU A 480 11.14 -11.19 -17.26
C LEU A 480 11.06 -12.72 -17.29
N ILE A 481 11.51 -13.34 -16.20
CA ILE A 481 11.39 -14.79 -15.96
C ILE A 481 10.16 -15.02 -15.07
N ASP A 482 9.00 -15.05 -15.72
CA ASP A 482 7.88 -15.88 -15.31
C ASP A 482 8.15 -17.29 -15.89
N ARG A 483 8.92 -18.11 -15.16
CA ARG A 483 9.10 -19.56 -15.44
C ARG A 483 9.06 -20.32 -14.12
N ASP A 484 8.25 -21.36 -14.05
CA ASP A 484 7.95 -22.06 -12.80
C ASP A 484 9.17 -22.78 -12.22
N GLY A 485 9.69 -22.25 -11.11
CA GLY A 485 10.50 -22.94 -10.08
C GLY A 485 11.85 -23.54 -10.47
N THR A 486 12.23 -23.57 -11.76
CA THR A 486 13.22 -24.54 -12.29
C THR A 486 14.42 -23.92 -13.01
N ALA A 487 14.65 -22.61 -12.89
CA ALA A 487 15.82 -21.95 -13.47
C ALA A 487 17.11 -22.25 -12.67
N SER A 488 17.99 -23.08 -13.23
CA SER A 488 19.39 -23.21 -12.78
C SER A 488 20.17 -21.91 -13.03
N GLN A 489 21.19 -21.63 -12.22
CA GLN A 489 21.94 -20.36 -12.22
C GLN A 489 22.85 -20.10 -13.45
N THR A 490 22.69 -20.87 -14.52
CA THR A 490 23.59 -20.89 -15.69
C THR A 490 22.80 -20.77 -16.99
N ASP A 491 22.75 -19.52 -17.51
CA ASP A 491 22.58 -19.10 -18.92
C ASP A 491 21.72 -17.84 -19.06
N VAL A 492 22.33 -16.70 -18.72
CA VAL A 492 21.86 -15.37 -19.13
C VAL A 492 23.04 -14.61 -19.74
N SER A 493 23.31 -14.85 -21.02
CA SER A 493 24.36 -14.15 -21.76
C SER A 493 24.03 -12.66 -21.89
N ALA A 494 25.06 -11.81 -21.90
CA ALA A 494 24.94 -10.34 -21.93
C ALA A 494 24.54 -9.77 -23.31
N THR A 495 23.69 -10.47 -24.05
CA THR A 495 23.37 -10.22 -25.47
C THR A 495 21.90 -10.47 -25.81
N ALA A 496 21.02 -10.59 -24.81
CA ALA A 496 19.58 -10.66 -25.04
C ALA A 496 19.00 -9.26 -25.34
N ASP A 497 18.20 -9.13 -26.39
CA ASP A 497 17.52 -7.88 -26.71
C ASP A 497 16.59 -7.43 -25.58
N THR A 498 16.62 -6.14 -25.24
CA THR A 498 15.67 -5.59 -24.27
C THR A 498 14.26 -5.52 -24.85
N LEU A 499 13.28 -5.97 -24.06
CA LEU A 499 11.86 -5.83 -24.33
C LEU A 499 11.39 -4.36 -24.33
N ARG A 500 12.24 -3.42 -23.89
CA ARG A 500 12.12 -1.97 -24.18
C ARG A 500 12.75 -1.67 -25.54
N THR A 501 12.26 -2.32 -26.59
CA THR A 501 12.83 -2.32 -27.95
C THR A 501 13.11 -0.91 -28.48
N GLY A 502 14.32 -0.68 -29.00
CA GLY A 502 14.73 0.62 -29.56
C GLY A 502 15.15 1.69 -28.53
N THR A 503 15.07 1.42 -27.23
CA THR A 503 15.59 2.33 -26.19
C THR A 503 17.10 2.21 -25.94
N ASN A 504 17.71 1.08 -26.34
CA ASN A 504 19.08 0.68 -26.01
C ASN A 504 19.37 0.56 -24.49
N LEU A 505 18.33 0.42 -23.66
CA LEU A 505 18.46 0.36 -22.20
C LEU A 505 18.91 -1.02 -21.71
N ASP A 506 19.95 -1.07 -20.87
CA ASP A 506 20.36 -2.28 -20.15
C ASP A 506 20.54 -2.08 -18.63
N GLU A 507 21.01 -3.11 -17.93
CA GLU A 507 21.13 -3.13 -16.47
C GLU A 507 22.17 -2.15 -15.88
N LYS A 508 23.06 -1.56 -16.70
CA LYS A 508 24.02 -0.54 -16.27
C LYS A 508 23.43 0.88 -16.29
N ASP A 509 22.29 1.06 -16.95
CA ASP A 509 21.56 2.35 -17.06
C ASP A 509 20.53 2.52 -15.93
N VAL A 510 20.20 1.43 -15.23
CA VAL A 510 19.30 1.38 -14.07
C VAL A 510 20.09 1.41 -12.77
N PHE A 511 19.74 2.32 -11.88
CA PHE A 511 20.30 2.47 -10.54
C PHE A 511 19.22 2.28 -9.48
N LEU A 512 19.56 1.72 -8.32
CA LEU A 512 18.62 1.37 -7.25
C LEU A 512 18.88 2.23 -6.01
N LEU A 513 17.81 2.72 -5.39
CA LEU A 513 17.86 3.67 -4.28
C LEU A 513 16.86 3.27 -3.17
N PRO A 514 17.06 3.70 -1.91
CA PRO A 514 16.24 3.25 -0.78
C PRO A 514 14.73 3.54 -0.89
N SER A 515 14.34 4.55 -1.67
CA SER A 515 12.95 4.95 -1.86
C SER A 515 12.77 5.73 -3.17
N GLY A 516 11.52 5.82 -3.67
CA GLY A 516 11.19 6.69 -4.80
C GLY A 516 11.56 8.16 -4.58
N MET A 517 11.44 8.67 -3.35
CA MET A 517 11.90 10.03 -3.03
C MET A 517 13.41 10.18 -3.16
N SER A 518 14.18 9.14 -2.84
CA SER A 518 15.63 9.15 -3.06
C SER A 518 15.97 9.12 -4.55
N ALA A 519 15.16 8.48 -5.40
CA ALA A 519 15.31 8.57 -6.86
C ALA A 519 15.03 9.99 -7.38
N ILE A 520 13.91 10.62 -6.99
CA ILE A 520 13.58 12.01 -7.35
C ILE A 520 14.66 12.99 -6.86
N PHE A 521 15.11 12.83 -5.62
CA PHE A 521 16.14 13.66 -5.01
C PHE A 521 17.49 13.53 -5.73
N HIS A 522 17.97 12.30 -5.96
CA HIS A 522 19.23 12.10 -6.68
C HIS A 522 19.14 12.55 -8.14
N ALA A 523 18.01 12.40 -8.83
CA ALA A 523 17.81 12.98 -10.16
C ALA A 523 17.96 14.52 -10.15
N HIS A 524 17.47 15.20 -9.10
CA HIS A 524 17.63 16.65 -8.94
C HIS A 524 19.07 17.06 -8.61
N GLN A 525 19.77 16.35 -7.71
CA GLN A 525 21.20 16.58 -7.46
C GLN A 525 22.05 16.34 -8.72
N THR A 526 21.66 15.37 -9.55
CA THR A 526 22.30 15.08 -10.84
C THR A 526 22.10 16.22 -11.82
N ALA A 527 20.89 16.76 -11.94
CA ALA A 527 20.62 17.93 -12.76
C ALA A 527 21.48 19.14 -12.35
N LEU A 528 21.54 19.45 -11.05
CA LEU A 528 22.39 20.52 -10.49
C LEU A 528 23.86 20.35 -10.87
N ARG A 529 24.40 19.14 -10.75
CA ARG A 529 25.82 18.83 -11.05
C ARG A 529 26.11 18.81 -12.54
N TRP A 530 25.21 18.25 -13.35
CA TRP A 530 25.25 18.32 -14.81
C TRP A 530 25.32 19.77 -15.30
N LYS A 531 24.51 20.67 -14.71
CA LYS A 531 24.49 22.09 -15.08
C LYS A 531 25.76 22.81 -14.66
N ARG A 532 26.28 22.55 -13.45
CA ARG A 532 27.59 23.06 -13.02
C ARG A 532 28.70 22.63 -13.98
N ALA A 533 28.76 21.34 -14.32
CA ALA A 533 29.75 20.79 -15.24
C ALA A 533 29.61 21.33 -16.68
N GLN A 534 28.39 21.57 -17.16
CA GLN A 534 28.14 22.26 -18.44
C GLN A 534 28.73 23.68 -18.45
N LEU A 535 28.70 24.39 -17.33
CA LEU A 535 29.14 25.78 -17.22
C LEU A 535 30.65 25.94 -16.94
N THR A 536 31.30 24.98 -16.28
CA THR A 536 32.74 25.06 -15.92
C THR A 536 33.65 24.13 -16.71
N GLY A 537 33.11 23.10 -17.35
CA GLY A 537 33.89 21.96 -17.86
C GLY A 537 34.45 21.05 -16.75
N GLN A 538 34.10 21.27 -15.48
CA GLN A 538 34.55 20.49 -14.33
C GLN A 538 33.40 19.68 -13.73
N THR A 539 33.51 18.34 -13.71
CA THR A 539 32.49 17.49 -13.07
C THR A 539 32.63 17.41 -11.55
N THR A 540 33.85 17.63 -11.04
CA THR A 540 34.20 17.52 -9.61
C THR A 540 34.44 18.89 -8.98
N GLY A 541 33.86 19.13 -7.81
CA GLY A 541 34.16 20.29 -6.96
C GLY A 541 32.95 21.20 -6.68
N GLU A 542 32.94 21.83 -5.51
CA GLU A 542 31.89 22.77 -5.09
C GLU A 542 32.17 24.19 -5.59
N ALA A 543 32.28 24.34 -6.92
CA ALA A 543 32.27 25.66 -7.53
C ALA A 543 30.95 26.37 -7.17
N SER A 544 31.04 27.50 -6.44
CA SER A 544 29.87 28.29 -6.01
C SER A 544 29.29 29.09 -7.17
N ILE A 545 28.64 28.36 -8.09
CA ILE A 545 27.91 28.91 -9.22
C ILE A 545 26.48 29.21 -8.77
N THR A 546 26.15 30.49 -8.71
CA THR A 546 24.76 30.97 -8.62
C THR A 546 24.11 30.96 -10.00
N ASN A 547 22.77 30.99 -10.07
CA ASN A 547 22.03 31.15 -11.33
C ASN A 547 22.24 29.98 -12.31
N LEU A 548 22.13 28.75 -11.81
CA LEU A 548 22.06 27.50 -12.59
C LEU A 548 20.72 27.36 -13.35
N GLY A 549 19.67 28.05 -12.87
CA GLY A 549 18.31 27.98 -13.36
C GLY A 549 17.37 27.33 -12.36
N ARG A 550 16.10 27.75 -12.38
CA ARG A 550 15.04 27.13 -11.58
C ARG A 550 14.60 25.80 -12.19
N SER A 551 14.21 24.83 -11.36
CA SER A 551 13.56 23.61 -11.85
C SER A 551 12.09 23.88 -12.15
N VAL A 552 11.57 23.41 -13.27
CA VAL A 552 10.12 23.43 -13.56
C VAL A 552 9.48 22.20 -12.91
N CYS A 553 8.37 22.39 -12.21
CA CYS A 553 7.48 21.33 -11.73
C CYS A 553 6.18 21.44 -12.52
N PHE A 554 5.87 20.45 -13.35
CA PHE A 554 4.74 20.48 -14.28
C PHE A 554 3.69 19.42 -13.93
N GLY A 555 2.47 19.88 -13.66
CA GLY A 555 1.42 19.12 -12.99
C GLY A 555 1.52 19.16 -11.47
N PHE A 556 0.42 18.85 -10.80
CA PHE A 556 0.37 18.68 -9.35
C PHE A 556 1.05 17.35 -8.98
N PRO A 557 2.16 17.36 -8.21
CA PRO A 557 2.92 16.15 -7.91
C PRO A 557 2.53 15.54 -6.56
N TYR A 558 3.07 14.35 -6.31
CA TYR A 558 3.27 13.84 -4.96
C TYR A 558 4.04 14.86 -4.09
N LEU A 559 3.52 15.10 -2.89
CA LEU A 559 3.82 16.21 -1.98
C LEU A 559 5.29 16.64 -1.91
N ASP A 560 6.20 15.69 -1.63
CA ASP A 560 7.60 15.99 -1.32
C ASP A 560 8.40 16.48 -2.55
N THR A 561 7.97 16.16 -3.78
CA THR A 561 8.67 16.48 -5.04
C THR A 561 8.85 17.98 -5.24
N LEU A 562 7.76 18.76 -5.17
CA LEU A 562 7.83 20.23 -5.31
C LEU A 562 8.74 20.83 -4.22
N LYS A 563 8.66 20.29 -3.00
CA LYS A 563 9.45 20.79 -1.87
C LYS A 563 10.95 20.41 -1.99
N ILE A 564 11.35 19.42 -2.80
CA ILE A 564 12.76 19.21 -3.20
C ILE A 564 13.20 20.36 -4.12
N LEU A 565 12.46 20.58 -5.20
CA LEU A 565 12.80 21.59 -6.21
C LEU A 565 12.83 23.02 -5.64
N GLN A 566 12.12 23.28 -4.53
CA GLN A 566 12.15 24.54 -3.79
C GLN A 566 13.33 24.67 -2.81
N LYS A 567 13.80 23.57 -2.21
CA LYS A 567 14.83 23.59 -1.14
C LYS A 567 16.28 23.52 -1.65
N TRP A 568 16.50 22.96 -2.83
CA TRP A 568 17.83 22.80 -3.43
C TRP A 568 17.92 23.54 -4.78
N GLY A 569 19.08 24.12 -5.08
CA GLY A 569 19.26 24.97 -6.27
C GLY A 569 18.57 26.34 -6.16
N ASP A 570 18.30 26.97 -7.30
CA ASP A 570 17.70 28.32 -7.37
C ASP A 570 16.16 28.33 -7.13
N GLY A 571 15.58 27.19 -6.74
CA GLY A 571 14.15 27.02 -6.47
C GLY A 571 13.32 26.54 -7.66
N ALA A 572 11.99 26.47 -7.48
CA ALA A 572 11.04 25.86 -8.43
C ALA A 572 10.15 26.88 -9.16
N LEU A 573 9.83 26.63 -10.42
CA LEU A 573 8.71 27.23 -11.16
C LEU A 573 7.58 26.20 -11.19
N PHE A 574 6.39 26.53 -10.66
CA PHE A 574 5.29 25.57 -10.50
C PHE A 574 4.15 25.82 -11.48
N TYR A 575 3.79 24.78 -12.24
CA TYR A 575 2.71 24.75 -13.22
C TYR A 575 1.72 23.67 -12.80
N GLY A 576 1.03 23.93 -11.68
CA GLY A 576 0.34 22.90 -10.89
C GLY A 576 -0.92 22.31 -11.51
N HIS A 577 -1.56 22.95 -12.50
CA HIS A 577 -2.74 22.34 -13.13
C HIS A 577 -2.32 21.23 -14.10
N GLY A 578 -1.12 21.31 -14.70
CA GLY A 578 -0.59 20.32 -15.66
C GLY A 578 -1.37 20.29 -16.97
N THR A 579 -1.89 21.44 -17.41
CA THR A 579 -2.79 21.57 -18.56
C THR A 579 -2.09 22.12 -19.81
N SER A 580 -2.77 22.09 -20.96
CA SER A 580 -2.31 22.77 -22.18
C SER A 580 -2.16 24.30 -22.01
N SER A 581 -2.90 24.90 -21.05
CA SER A 581 -2.75 26.32 -20.70
C SER A 581 -1.43 26.57 -19.97
N ASP A 582 -1.11 25.72 -18.98
CA ASP A 582 0.18 25.75 -18.28
C ASP A 582 1.35 25.54 -19.25
N LEU A 583 1.19 24.65 -20.23
CA LEU A 583 2.18 24.39 -21.28
C LEU A 583 2.42 25.63 -22.16
N ALA A 584 1.34 26.32 -22.57
CA ALA A 584 1.44 27.57 -23.33
C ALA A 584 2.07 28.72 -22.49
N HIS A 585 1.76 28.79 -21.19
CA HIS A 585 2.40 29.75 -20.28
C HIS A 585 3.89 29.44 -20.06
N LEU A 586 4.27 28.17 -19.96
CA LEU A 586 5.67 27.73 -19.89
C LEU A 586 6.42 28.09 -21.18
N GLU A 587 5.83 27.81 -22.35
CA GLU A 587 6.42 28.15 -23.65
C GLU A 587 6.62 29.67 -23.83
N SER A 588 5.64 30.48 -23.43
CA SER A 588 5.74 31.94 -23.43
C SER A 588 6.83 32.44 -22.48
N ALA A 589 6.91 31.92 -21.26
CA ALA A 589 7.94 32.27 -20.29
C ALA A 589 9.36 31.88 -20.76
N LEU A 590 9.51 30.72 -21.41
CA LEU A 590 10.80 30.25 -21.94
C LEU A 590 11.39 31.19 -22.99
N GLN A 591 10.56 31.93 -23.74
CA GLN A 591 11.02 32.92 -24.73
C GLN A 591 11.74 34.10 -24.06
N SER A 592 11.15 34.68 -23.02
CA SER A 592 11.60 35.92 -22.37
C SER A 592 12.52 35.75 -21.16
N MET A 593 12.58 34.56 -20.56
CA MET A 593 13.37 34.28 -19.35
C MET A 593 14.89 34.29 -19.63
N ASP A 594 15.66 35.10 -18.91
CA ASP A 594 17.13 35.19 -19.07
C ASP A 594 17.82 33.85 -18.76
N THR A 595 17.66 33.37 -17.52
CA THR A 595 18.21 32.08 -17.08
C THR A 595 17.23 30.96 -17.41
N LYS A 596 17.51 30.19 -18.47
CA LYS A 596 16.68 29.03 -18.84
C LYS A 596 16.65 27.99 -17.71
N PRO A 597 15.57 27.17 -17.59
CA PRO A 597 15.43 26.21 -16.51
C PRO A 597 16.61 25.23 -16.36
N LEU A 598 16.76 24.70 -15.15
CA LEU A 598 17.70 23.62 -14.87
C LEU A 598 17.24 22.31 -15.51
N ALA A 599 16.02 21.93 -15.15
CA ALA A 599 15.33 20.71 -15.56
C ALA A 599 13.83 20.87 -15.35
N LEU A 600 13.03 20.08 -16.05
CA LEU A 600 11.59 19.95 -15.84
C LEU A 600 11.31 18.58 -15.21
N PHE A 601 10.52 18.58 -14.14
CA PHE A 601 10.02 17.41 -13.44
C PHE A 601 8.51 17.28 -13.67
N CYS A 602 8.05 16.09 -14.01
CA CYS A 602 6.63 15.77 -14.12
C CYS A 602 6.36 14.30 -13.77
N GLU A 603 5.12 13.99 -13.39
CA GLU A 603 4.62 12.62 -13.21
C GLU A 603 3.82 12.19 -14.44
N PHE A 604 3.91 10.92 -14.80
CA PHE A 604 3.17 10.37 -15.94
C PHE A 604 2.41 9.07 -15.57
N PRO A 605 1.09 9.14 -15.35
CA PRO A 605 0.27 10.33 -15.11
C PRO A 605 0.37 10.81 -13.64
N SER A 606 -0.12 12.01 -13.33
CA SER A 606 0.03 12.63 -12.01
C SER A 606 -0.78 12.02 -10.86
N ASN A 607 -0.27 12.13 -9.63
CA ASN A 607 -0.94 11.72 -8.40
C ASN A 607 -1.45 12.98 -7.64
N PRO A 608 -2.77 13.17 -7.44
CA PRO A 608 -3.88 12.23 -7.61
C PRO A 608 -4.71 12.43 -8.89
N LEU A 609 -4.45 13.49 -9.67
CA LEU A 609 -5.35 13.98 -10.73
C LEU A 609 -5.23 13.24 -12.07
N LEU A 610 -4.23 12.38 -12.22
CA LEU A 610 -4.04 11.47 -13.35
C LEU A 610 -3.97 12.17 -14.71
N ARG A 611 -3.55 13.45 -14.68
CA ARG A 611 -3.26 14.26 -15.86
C ARG A 611 -1.90 13.84 -16.41
N SER A 612 -1.82 13.77 -17.73
CA SER A 612 -0.65 13.35 -18.48
C SER A 612 -0.16 14.54 -19.30
N PRO A 613 1.04 15.08 -19.05
CA PRO A 613 1.58 16.19 -19.83
C PRO A 613 1.91 15.75 -21.26
N ASP A 614 1.93 16.69 -22.20
CA ASP A 614 2.42 16.43 -23.56
C ASP A 614 3.95 16.32 -23.54
N LEU A 615 4.46 15.10 -23.34
CA LEU A 615 5.88 14.80 -23.37
C LEU A 615 6.53 15.05 -24.74
N ASN A 616 5.77 15.05 -25.85
CA ASN A 616 6.32 15.38 -27.17
C ASN A 616 6.66 16.88 -27.23
N ARG A 617 5.74 17.76 -26.82
CA ARG A 617 6.01 19.21 -26.77
C ARG A 617 7.04 19.56 -25.69
N LEU A 618 6.98 18.93 -24.52
CA LEU A 618 7.96 19.18 -23.46
C LEU A 618 9.39 18.77 -23.86
N ARG A 619 9.57 17.64 -24.56
CA ARG A 619 10.87 17.24 -25.14
C ARG A 619 11.38 18.27 -26.14
N GLN A 620 10.53 18.75 -27.05
CA GLN A 620 10.89 19.81 -28.02
C GLN A 620 11.33 21.10 -27.33
N LEU A 621 10.62 21.55 -26.30
CA LEU A 621 10.98 22.75 -25.53
C LEU A 621 12.29 22.55 -24.76
N ALA A 622 12.47 21.39 -24.11
CA ALA A 622 13.73 21.02 -23.46
C ALA A 622 14.91 21.03 -24.44
N ASP A 623 14.68 20.57 -25.67
CA ASP A 623 15.70 20.54 -26.71
C ASP A 623 16.02 21.92 -27.30
N GLN A 624 15.02 22.77 -27.46
CA GLN A 624 15.16 24.16 -27.93
C GLN A 624 15.84 25.07 -26.90
N TYR A 625 15.54 24.90 -25.60
CA TYR A 625 15.99 25.81 -24.53
C TYR A 625 17.11 25.24 -23.63
N GLY A 626 17.53 23.98 -23.82
CA GLY A 626 18.73 23.42 -23.20
C GLY A 626 18.57 23.03 -21.72
N PHE A 627 17.42 22.48 -21.35
CA PHE A 627 17.13 21.94 -20.01
C PHE A 627 16.84 20.43 -20.06
N LEU A 628 16.98 19.73 -18.94
CA LEU A 628 16.70 18.28 -18.84
C LEU A 628 15.20 18.00 -18.65
N VAL A 629 14.71 16.84 -19.11
CA VAL A 629 13.39 16.31 -18.72
C VAL A 629 13.56 15.14 -17.77
N VAL A 630 12.91 15.22 -16.61
CA VAL A 630 12.80 14.14 -15.61
C VAL A 630 11.35 13.72 -15.51
N VAL A 631 11.07 12.42 -15.72
CA VAL A 631 9.72 11.85 -15.64
C VAL A 631 9.67 10.81 -14.53
N ASP A 632 8.72 10.97 -13.61
CA ASP A 632 8.35 9.90 -12.68
C ASP A 632 7.28 9.01 -13.35
N GLU A 633 7.63 7.76 -13.66
CA GLU A 633 6.72 6.77 -14.25
C GLU A 633 6.03 5.85 -13.22
N THR A 634 6.04 6.19 -11.91
CA THR A 634 5.50 5.32 -10.83
C THR A 634 4.04 4.91 -11.03
N ILE A 635 3.17 5.84 -11.44
CA ILE A 635 1.73 5.58 -11.57
C ILE A 635 1.40 4.89 -12.89
N GLY A 636 1.99 5.36 -14.01
CA GLY A 636 1.80 4.73 -15.31
C GLY A 636 2.38 3.33 -15.32
N ASN A 637 3.60 3.20 -14.80
CA ASN A 637 4.51 2.07 -14.80
C ASN A 637 4.92 1.57 -16.20
N PHE A 638 6.15 1.05 -16.32
CA PHE A 638 6.77 0.74 -17.61
C PHE A 638 6.10 -0.42 -18.39
N LEU A 639 5.11 -1.11 -17.83
CA LEU A 639 4.26 -2.07 -18.58
C LEU A 639 3.16 -1.36 -19.37
N ASN A 640 2.66 -0.20 -18.92
CA ASN A 640 1.62 0.58 -19.59
C ASN A 640 2.17 1.74 -20.41
N VAL A 641 3.19 2.44 -19.94
CA VAL A 641 3.72 3.66 -20.56
C VAL A 641 5.17 3.49 -21.05
N GLU A 642 5.56 4.37 -21.97
CA GLU A 642 6.87 4.40 -22.60
C GLU A 642 7.38 5.85 -22.66
N VAL A 643 7.74 6.39 -21.49
CA VAL A 643 8.15 7.81 -21.35
C VAL A 643 9.63 8.05 -21.62
N LEU A 644 10.46 7.00 -21.57
CA LEU A 644 11.92 7.08 -21.74
C LEU A 644 12.38 7.79 -23.03
N PRO A 645 11.72 7.65 -24.21
CA PRO A 645 12.08 8.42 -25.41
C PRO A 645 12.00 9.95 -25.26
N TYR A 646 11.28 10.45 -24.25
CA TYR A 646 11.08 11.88 -23.98
C TYR A 646 11.89 12.39 -22.78
N ALA A 647 12.46 11.50 -21.98
CA ALA A 647 13.14 11.81 -20.73
C ALA A 647 14.66 11.77 -20.88
N ASP A 648 15.36 12.61 -20.13
CA ASP A 648 16.80 12.49 -19.89
C ASP A 648 17.08 11.57 -18.68
N ILE A 649 16.21 11.64 -17.67
CA ILE A 649 16.18 10.75 -16.50
C ILE A 649 14.74 10.26 -16.27
N VAL A 650 14.55 8.97 -16.03
CA VAL A 650 13.26 8.43 -15.56
C VAL A 650 13.42 7.93 -14.12
N VAL A 651 12.43 8.19 -13.27
CA VAL A 651 12.40 7.71 -11.88
C VAL A 651 11.14 6.89 -11.60
N SER A 652 11.20 6.01 -10.61
CA SER A 652 10.02 5.24 -10.15
C SER A 652 10.14 4.81 -8.69
N SER A 653 9.02 4.73 -7.99
CA SER A 653 8.92 4.17 -6.63
C SER A 653 8.57 2.68 -6.67
N LEU A 654 9.60 1.84 -6.59
CA LEU A 654 9.47 0.37 -6.57
C LEU A 654 8.61 -0.13 -5.39
N THR A 655 8.54 0.66 -4.32
CA THR A 655 7.64 0.54 -3.16
C THR A 655 6.16 0.32 -3.51
N LYS A 656 5.72 0.72 -4.72
CA LYS A 656 4.31 0.69 -5.17
C LYS A 656 4.00 -0.62 -5.93
N VAL A 657 3.30 -0.53 -7.06
CA VAL A 657 2.79 -1.69 -7.83
C VAL A 657 3.87 -2.71 -8.23
N PHE A 658 5.11 -2.26 -8.41
CA PHE A 658 6.26 -3.14 -8.64
C PHE A 658 6.45 -4.15 -7.49
N SER A 659 6.39 -3.70 -6.24
CA SER A 659 6.38 -4.56 -5.04
C SER A 659 5.01 -5.20 -4.78
N GLY A 660 3.92 -4.43 -4.67
CA GLY A 660 2.58 -4.95 -4.43
C GLY A 660 2.28 -5.39 -2.99
N ASP A 661 3.23 -6.02 -2.29
CA ASP A 661 3.02 -6.60 -0.95
C ASP A 661 3.24 -5.60 0.21
N THR A 662 3.48 -4.32 -0.08
CA THR A 662 3.48 -3.22 0.92
C THR A 662 4.40 -3.40 2.14
N ASN A 663 5.42 -4.26 2.05
CA ASN A 663 6.32 -4.62 3.15
C ASN A 663 7.79 -4.20 2.92
N VAL A 664 8.07 -3.49 1.82
CA VAL A 664 9.44 -3.11 1.42
C VAL A 664 9.43 -1.81 0.63
N MET A 665 10.45 -0.98 0.84
CA MET A 665 10.69 0.24 0.06
C MET A 665 11.73 0.03 -1.02
N GLY A 666 11.69 0.90 -2.02
CA GLY A 666 12.73 1.06 -3.03
C GLY A 666 12.36 2.15 -4.03
N GLY A 667 13.37 2.62 -4.75
CA GLY A 667 13.24 3.49 -5.91
C GLY A 667 14.22 3.06 -6.99
N SER A 668 13.89 3.39 -8.23
CA SER A 668 14.79 3.24 -9.38
C SER A 668 15.01 4.59 -10.05
N LEU A 669 16.24 4.83 -10.47
CA LEU A 669 16.62 5.94 -11.34
C LEU A 669 17.22 5.35 -12.62
N VAL A 670 16.76 5.81 -13.77
CA VAL A 670 17.20 5.36 -15.08
C VAL A 670 17.76 6.56 -15.83
N LEU A 671 19.04 6.50 -16.19
CA LEU A 671 19.64 7.47 -17.11
C LEU A 671 19.33 7.03 -18.54
N ASN A 672 18.77 7.90 -19.38
CA ASN A 672 18.45 7.51 -20.75
C ASN A 672 19.74 7.39 -21.60
N PRO A 673 20.14 6.20 -22.08
CA PRO A 673 21.35 6.05 -22.90
C PRO A 673 21.24 6.73 -24.27
N ARG A 674 20.02 7.09 -24.70
CA ARG A 674 19.74 7.87 -25.91
C ARG A 674 19.61 9.38 -25.68
N SER A 675 19.73 9.87 -24.44
CA SER A 675 19.78 11.33 -24.19
C SER A 675 21.03 11.93 -24.84
N LYS A 676 20.89 13.11 -25.45
CA LYS A 676 22.03 13.92 -25.93
C LYS A 676 22.98 14.37 -24.80
N HIS A 677 22.59 14.17 -23.55
CA HIS A 677 23.36 14.46 -22.35
C HIS A 677 23.87 13.20 -21.63
N ALA A 678 23.56 12.00 -22.12
CA ALA A 678 23.80 10.72 -21.43
C ALA A 678 25.22 10.54 -20.88
N ALA A 679 26.25 10.89 -21.67
CA ALA A 679 27.65 10.75 -21.25
C ALA A 679 27.99 11.63 -20.04
N LEU A 680 27.62 12.91 -20.06
CA LEU A 680 27.87 13.84 -18.95
C LEU A 680 26.98 13.53 -17.74
N LEU A 681 25.72 13.15 -17.97
CA LEU A 681 24.79 12.71 -16.91
C LEU A 681 25.36 11.50 -16.17
N ARG A 682 25.81 10.46 -16.90
CA ARG A 682 26.46 9.28 -16.33
C ARG A 682 27.70 9.67 -15.54
N GLN A 683 28.58 10.50 -16.12
CA GLN A 683 29.83 10.94 -15.45
C GLN A 683 29.58 11.68 -14.13
N VAL A 684 28.61 12.61 -14.06
CA VAL A 684 28.30 13.32 -12.79
C VAL A 684 27.46 12.48 -11.82
N PHE A 685 26.73 11.48 -12.31
CA PHE A 685 25.96 10.55 -11.48
C PHE A 685 26.88 9.54 -10.78
N GLU A 686 27.77 8.87 -11.52
CA GLU A 686 28.64 7.81 -11.00
C GLU A 686 29.69 8.32 -10.00
N GLN A 687 30.03 9.62 -10.04
CA GLN A 687 30.86 10.28 -9.02
C GLN A 687 30.15 10.40 -7.66
N GLU A 688 28.81 10.45 -7.66
CA GLU A 688 27.98 10.81 -6.51
C GLU A 688 27.11 9.66 -5.97
N TYR A 689 26.77 8.72 -6.82
CA TYR A 689 25.97 7.55 -6.48
C TYR A 689 26.71 6.63 -5.51
N GLU A 690 26.07 6.35 -4.39
CA GLU A 690 26.42 5.28 -3.47
C GLU A 690 25.26 4.29 -3.45
N ASP A 691 25.54 3.00 -3.62
CA ASP A 691 24.54 1.94 -3.49
C ASP A 691 24.16 1.75 -2.01
N THR A 692 23.31 2.65 -1.56
CA THR A 692 22.72 2.70 -0.22
C THR A 692 21.48 1.80 -0.11
N TYR A 693 21.11 1.06 -1.17
CA TYR A 693 19.96 0.16 -1.10
C TYR A 693 20.34 -1.12 -0.36
N TYR A 694 19.72 -1.33 0.80
CA TYR A 694 20.07 -2.42 1.70
C TYR A 694 19.76 -3.81 1.08
N GLY A 695 20.73 -4.72 1.15
CA GLY A 695 20.64 -6.05 0.51
C GLY A 695 19.43 -6.88 0.95
N GLY A 696 19.05 -6.81 2.23
CA GLY A 696 17.86 -7.50 2.74
C GLY A 696 16.54 -6.95 2.17
N ASP A 697 16.44 -5.64 1.94
CA ASP A 697 15.29 -5.06 1.23
C ASP A 697 15.32 -5.40 -0.26
N ALA A 698 16.49 -5.43 -0.90
CA ALA A 698 16.62 -5.84 -2.30
C ALA A 698 16.16 -7.29 -2.52
N CYS A 699 16.45 -8.21 -1.59
CA CYS A 699 15.99 -9.61 -1.68
C CYS A 699 14.46 -9.75 -1.59
N VAL A 700 13.81 -8.99 -0.69
CA VAL A 700 12.33 -8.98 -0.60
C VAL A 700 11.72 -8.28 -1.82
N MET A 701 12.29 -7.17 -2.27
CA MET A 701 11.84 -6.44 -3.47
C MET A 701 11.96 -7.30 -4.74
N GLU A 702 13.02 -8.11 -4.86
CA GLU A 702 13.16 -9.08 -5.95
C GLU A 702 12.01 -10.09 -5.89
N ARG A 703 11.82 -10.79 -4.76
CA ARG A 703 10.76 -11.79 -4.60
C ARG A 703 9.36 -11.22 -4.89
N ASN A 704 9.05 -10.02 -4.38
CA ASN A 704 7.75 -9.36 -4.54
C ASN A 704 7.46 -8.96 -6.00
N SER A 705 8.50 -8.62 -6.76
CA SER A 705 8.37 -8.14 -8.15
C SER A 705 8.43 -9.25 -9.20
N ARG A 706 8.62 -10.52 -8.82
CA ARG A 706 8.63 -11.66 -9.76
C ARG A 706 7.35 -11.73 -10.61
N ASN A 707 6.19 -11.65 -9.98
CA ASN A 707 4.87 -11.70 -10.62
C ASN A 707 4.30 -10.32 -11.02
N PHE A 708 5.12 -9.26 -11.02
CA PHE A 708 4.70 -7.87 -11.26
C PHE A 708 3.87 -7.71 -12.54
N ALA A 709 4.30 -8.32 -13.64
CA ALA A 709 3.63 -8.21 -14.92
C ALA A 709 2.23 -8.84 -14.91
N LYS A 710 2.11 -10.08 -14.41
CA LYS A 710 0.82 -10.78 -14.23
C LYS A 710 -0.15 -9.99 -13.33
N ARG A 711 0.36 -9.38 -12.25
CA ARG A 711 -0.44 -8.52 -11.36
C ARG A 711 -0.96 -7.26 -12.07
N VAL A 712 -0.13 -6.58 -12.87
CA VAL A 712 -0.53 -5.35 -13.56
C VAL A 712 -1.59 -5.59 -14.64
N VAL A 713 -1.60 -6.74 -15.33
CA VAL A 713 -2.70 -7.09 -16.27
C VAL A 713 -4.04 -7.03 -15.56
N ARG A 714 -4.17 -7.72 -14.42
CA ARG A 714 -5.41 -7.75 -13.62
C ARG A 714 -5.75 -6.42 -12.97
N ILE A 715 -4.76 -5.72 -12.42
CA ILE A 715 -4.96 -4.39 -11.81
C ILE A 715 -5.50 -3.40 -12.85
N ASN A 716 -4.98 -3.41 -14.09
CA ASN A 716 -5.48 -2.58 -15.18
C ASN A 716 -6.94 -2.95 -15.56
N GLU A 717 -7.29 -4.23 -15.60
CA GLU A 717 -8.65 -4.70 -15.90
C GLU A 717 -9.65 -4.22 -14.85
N ASN A 718 -9.35 -4.47 -13.57
CA ASN A 718 -10.19 -4.05 -12.46
C ASN A 718 -10.32 -2.52 -12.39
N ALA A 719 -9.22 -1.79 -12.61
CA ALA A 719 -9.22 -0.31 -12.57
C ALA A 719 -9.98 0.31 -13.74
N GLU A 720 -9.87 -0.24 -14.95
CA GLU A 720 -10.61 0.27 -16.11
C GLU A 720 -12.11 -0.03 -15.98
N ALA A 721 -12.50 -1.25 -15.57
CA ALA A 721 -13.90 -1.58 -15.32
C ALA A 721 -14.53 -0.72 -14.21
N LEU A 722 -13.79 -0.47 -13.13
CA LEU A 722 -14.23 0.39 -12.03
C LEU A 722 -14.31 1.86 -12.44
N ALA A 723 -13.33 2.38 -13.18
CA ALA A 723 -13.33 3.76 -13.66
C ALA A 723 -14.48 4.01 -14.65
N ASP A 724 -14.79 3.06 -15.54
CA ASP A 724 -15.91 3.16 -16.48
C ASP A 724 -17.26 3.20 -15.75
N PHE A 725 -17.48 2.28 -14.79
CA PHE A 725 -18.69 2.29 -13.94
C PHE A 725 -18.87 3.62 -13.19
N LEU A 726 -17.81 4.13 -12.55
CA LEU A 726 -17.87 5.38 -11.81
C LEU A 726 -18.08 6.59 -12.73
N TYR A 727 -17.57 6.55 -13.96
CA TYR A 727 -17.75 7.61 -14.94
C TYR A 727 -19.19 7.64 -15.48
N GLU A 728 -19.88 6.50 -15.55
CA GLU A 728 -21.31 6.46 -15.88
C GLU A 728 -22.22 6.99 -14.76
N GLU A 729 -21.83 6.82 -13.49
CA GLU A 729 -22.58 7.33 -12.32
C GLU A 729 -22.38 8.84 -12.08
N ARG A 730 -21.40 9.46 -12.74
CA ARG A 730 -21.11 10.90 -12.70
C ARG A 730 -22.34 11.72 -13.09
N GLY A 731 -22.80 12.60 -12.19
CA GLY A 731 -24.00 13.42 -12.40
C GLY A 731 -25.33 12.66 -12.41
N ARG A 732 -25.35 11.34 -12.21
CA ARG A 732 -26.55 10.55 -11.87
C ARG A 732 -26.75 10.45 -10.37
N GLY A 733 -25.63 10.33 -9.64
CA GLY A 733 -25.55 10.39 -8.19
C GLY A 733 -24.54 11.43 -7.71
N VAL A 734 -24.02 11.23 -6.50
CA VAL A 734 -23.18 12.19 -5.76
C VAL A 734 -21.74 12.37 -6.28
N ILE A 735 -21.41 11.82 -7.46
CA ILE A 735 -20.08 11.93 -8.10
C ILE A 735 -20.08 13.15 -9.04
N THR A 736 -19.14 14.06 -8.81
CA THR A 736 -18.92 15.25 -9.65
C THR A 736 -17.97 14.93 -10.81
N ASP A 737 -16.82 14.31 -10.55
CA ASP A 737 -15.84 13.91 -11.56
C ASP A 737 -15.13 12.59 -11.20
N VAL A 738 -14.63 11.92 -12.24
CA VAL A 738 -13.76 10.74 -12.14
C VAL A 738 -12.48 11.01 -12.92
N PHE A 739 -11.35 10.94 -12.23
CA PHE A 739 -10.02 11.13 -12.76
C PHE A 739 -9.41 9.76 -13.06
N TYR A 740 -9.20 9.48 -14.34
CA TYR A 740 -8.52 8.31 -14.87
C TYR A 740 -7.94 8.71 -16.24
N PRO A 741 -6.75 8.24 -16.68
CA PRO A 741 -6.09 8.80 -17.87
C PRO A 741 -6.91 8.68 -19.16
N LYS A 742 -7.77 7.65 -19.25
CA LYS A 742 -8.79 7.42 -20.29
C LYS A 742 -9.76 8.60 -20.49
N TYR A 743 -9.99 9.39 -19.44
CA TYR A 743 -11.03 10.43 -19.38
C TYR A 743 -10.51 11.88 -19.24
N VAL A 744 -9.30 12.10 -18.70
CA VAL A 744 -8.84 13.47 -18.36
C VAL A 744 -7.82 14.07 -19.34
N THR A 745 -6.89 13.27 -19.87
CA THR A 745 -5.81 13.72 -20.77
C THR A 745 -5.49 12.64 -21.79
N ARG A 746 -6.53 12.07 -22.39
CA ARG A 746 -6.46 10.80 -23.12
C ARG A 746 -5.42 10.81 -24.23
N ASP A 747 -5.35 11.87 -25.03
CA ASP A 747 -4.50 11.89 -26.22
C ASP A 747 -3.00 11.98 -25.86
N ALA A 748 -2.65 12.77 -24.83
CA ALA A 748 -1.30 12.83 -24.28
C ALA A 748 -0.89 11.48 -23.66
N TYR A 749 -1.82 10.78 -23.00
CA TYR A 749 -1.58 9.43 -22.50
C TYR A 749 -1.42 8.41 -23.63
N ASP A 750 -2.38 8.31 -24.56
CA ASP A 750 -2.38 7.39 -25.70
C ASP A 750 -1.14 7.59 -26.61
N ALA A 751 -0.58 8.81 -26.68
CA ALA A 751 0.66 9.10 -27.41
C ALA A 751 1.90 8.43 -26.79
N CYS A 752 1.97 8.36 -25.45
CA CYS A 752 3.09 7.77 -24.70
C CYS A 752 2.75 6.41 -24.06
N ARG A 753 1.53 5.90 -24.26
CA ARG A 753 1.16 4.53 -23.89
C ARG A 753 1.99 3.58 -24.76
N ARG A 754 2.42 2.48 -24.14
CA ARG A 754 3.19 1.40 -24.76
C ARG A 754 2.44 0.85 -25.99
N LYS A 755 3.18 0.23 -26.91
CA LYS A 755 2.62 -0.32 -28.16
C LYS A 755 3.03 -1.77 -28.46
N ALA A 756 4.00 -2.29 -27.72
CA ALA A 756 4.43 -3.68 -27.72
C ALA A 756 4.13 -4.31 -26.34
N PRO A 757 3.97 -5.64 -26.21
CA PRO A 757 3.76 -6.27 -24.92
C PRO A 757 5.12 -6.53 -24.26
N LEU A 758 5.21 -6.39 -22.94
CA LEU A 758 6.39 -6.87 -22.18
C LEU A 758 6.26 -8.34 -21.76
N LEU A 759 5.10 -8.97 -21.97
CA LEU A 759 4.91 -10.42 -21.79
C LEU A 759 4.87 -11.12 -23.16
N PRO A 760 5.39 -12.36 -23.26
CA PRO A 760 5.16 -13.23 -24.42
C PRO A 760 3.66 -13.47 -24.66
N ALA A 761 3.29 -13.73 -25.92
CA ALA A 761 1.90 -14.02 -26.29
C ALA A 761 1.38 -15.33 -25.66
N ASP A 762 2.32 -16.23 -25.38
CA ASP A 762 2.19 -17.57 -24.82
C ASP A 762 1.41 -17.56 -23.49
N GLU A 763 1.80 -16.71 -22.54
CA GLU A 763 1.15 -16.60 -21.22
C GLU A 763 -0.16 -15.79 -21.28
N ALA A 764 -0.28 -14.86 -22.22
CA ALA A 764 -1.47 -14.02 -22.36
C ALA A 764 -2.71 -14.84 -22.77
N GLY A 765 -2.54 -15.94 -23.49
CA GLY A 765 -3.63 -16.81 -23.94
C GLY A 765 -4.10 -17.85 -22.90
N ALA A 766 -3.24 -18.26 -21.97
CA ALA A 766 -3.48 -19.44 -21.12
C ALA A 766 -4.63 -19.27 -20.11
N ASN A 767 -4.85 -18.04 -19.61
CA ASN A 767 -5.78 -17.76 -18.51
C ASN A 767 -7.20 -17.36 -18.95
N GLY A 768 -7.57 -17.61 -20.21
CA GLY A 768 -8.91 -17.33 -20.72
C GLY A 768 -9.29 -15.85 -20.85
N CYS A 769 -8.35 -14.91 -20.68
CA CYS A 769 -8.59 -13.48 -20.93
C CYS A 769 -8.57 -13.17 -22.44
N THR A 770 -9.57 -13.68 -23.16
CA THR A 770 -9.72 -13.54 -24.61
C THR A 770 -10.91 -12.66 -24.97
N THR A 771 -10.89 -11.38 -24.57
CA THR A 771 -11.77 -10.36 -25.17
C THR A 771 -11.18 -9.93 -26.51
N SER A 772 -11.62 -10.62 -27.57
CA SER A 772 -11.09 -10.56 -28.93
C SER A 772 -11.42 -9.24 -29.67
N ALA A 773 -10.83 -8.14 -29.19
CA ALA A 773 -10.86 -6.81 -29.82
C ALA A 773 -9.60 -5.97 -29.54
N ALA A 774 -8.92 -6.19 -28.39
CA ALA A 774 -7.85 -5.30 -27.91
C ALA A 774 -6.46 -5.49 -28.57
N ALA A 775 -6.33 -6.34 -29.59
CA ALA A 775 -5.04 -6.70 -30.21
C ALA A 775 -4.25 -5.50 -30.78
N GLY A 776 -4.90 -4.35 -31.03
CA GLY A 776 -4.26 -3.13 -31.53
C GLY A 776 -3.80 -2.12 -30.46
N LYS A 777 -4.02 -2.37 -29.16
CA LYS A 777 -3.61 -1.46 -28.06
C LYS A 777 -3.11 -2.23 -26.85
N GLN A 778 -1.82 -2.58 -26.89
CA GLN A 778 -1.09 -3.14 -25.75
C GLN A 778 -0.68 -2.02 -24.77
N GLY A 779 -0.47 -2.35 -23.50
CA GLY A 779 -0.48 -1.36 -22.40
C GLY A 779 -1.88 -0.80 -22.15
N ARG A 780 -2.27 -0.57 -20.89
CA ARG A 780 -3.58 0.03 -20.54
C ARG A 780 -3.39 1.36 -19.79
N TYR A 781 -4.36 1.77 -18.97
CA TYR A 781 -4.42 3.11 -18.37
C TYR A 781 -3.92 3.20 -16.91
N GLY A 782 -3.48 2.09 -16.30
CA GLY A 782 -2.96 2.04 -14.93
C GLY A 782 -3.98 1.61 -13.87
N GLY A 783 -3.49 1.42 -12.64
CA GLY A 783 -4.24 0.88 -11.50
C GLY A 783 -4.75 1.91 -10.48
N LEU A 784 -4.73 3.20 -10.83
CA LEU A 784 -5.07 4.30 -9.92
C LEU A 784 -6.14 5.17 -10.56
N LEU A 785 -7.18 5.52 -9.79
CA LEU A 785 -8.21 6.50 -10.14
C LEU A 785 -8.49 7.43 -8.95
N SER A 786 -9.13 8.58 -9.20
CA SER A 786 -9.66 9.46 -8.15
C SER A 786 -11.10 9.86 -8.45
N ILE A 787 -11.90 10.09 -7.41
CA ILE A 787 -13.31 10.44 -7.47
C ILE A 787 -13.51 11.73 -6.67
N THR A 788 -14.21 12.72 -7.22
CA THR A 788 -14.69 13.88 -6.44
C THR A 788 -16.20 13.79 -6.24
N PHE A 789 -16.65 14.23 -5.07
CA PHE A 789 -18.06 14.22 -4.69
C PHE A 789 -18.61 15.64 -4.55
N GLU A 790 -19.92 15.81 -4.74
CA GLU A 790 -20.62 17.10 -4.65
C GLU A 790 -20.30 17.85 -3.35
N THR A 791 -20.14 17.11 -2.25
CA THR A 791 -19.73 17.65 -0.95
C THR A 791 -18.72 16.74 -0.25
N SER A 792 -17.91 17.32 0.64
CA SER A 792 -17.04 16.55 1.54
C SER A 792 -17.83 15.59 2.44
N LYS A 793 -19.13 15.84 2.69
CA LYS A 793 -19.96 14.92 3.48
C LYS A 793 -20.36 13.67 2.69
N HIS A 794 -20.58 13.79 1.38
CA HIS A 794 -20.77 12.64 0.50
C HIS A 794 -19.47 11.83 0.39
N ALA A 795 -18.31 12.50 0.20
CA ALA A 795 -17.01 11.86 0.20
C ALA A 795 -16.72 11.10 1.50
N GLN A 796 -17.00 11.71 2.67
CA GLN A 796 -16.92 11.05 3.97
C GLN A 796 -17.79 9.79 4.03
N VAL A 797 -19.09 9.91 3.74
CA VAL A 797 -20.02 8.77 3.89
C VAL A 797 -19.72 7.66 2.89
N PHE A 798 -19.24 7.99 1.69
CA PHE A 798 -18.68 7.01 0.75
C PHE A 798 -17.46 6.31 1.37
N TYR A 799 -16.44 7.06 1.80
CA TYR A 799 -15.19 6.52 2.34
C TYR A 799 -15.42 5.65 3.58
N ASP A 800 -16.15 6.15 4.57
CA ASP A 800 -16.47 5.45 5.83
C ASP A 800 -17.19 4.11 5.57
N ASN A 801 -17.86 3.97 4.42
CA ASN A 801 -18.64 2.78 4.06
C ASN A 801 -18.07 1.98 2.88
N LEU A 802 -16.92 2.37 2.34
CA LEU A 802 -16.21 1.60 1.32
C LEU A 802 -15.47 0.44 1.98
N ASP A 803 -15.78 -0.77 1.52
CA ASP A 803 -15.43 -2.05 2.13
C ASP A 803 -14.12 -2.58 1.51
N VAL A 804 -13.04 -1.81 1.69
CA VAL A 804 -11.69 -2.04 1.13
C VAL A 804 -10.63 -1.59 2.14
N ALA A 805 -9.37 -1.95 1.93
CA ALA A 805 -8.27 -1.48 2.77
C ALA A 805 -8.08 0.04 2.65
N LYS A 806 -7.59 0.70 3.70
CA LYS A 806 -7.64 2.16 3.82
C LYS A 806 -6.37 2.73 4.43
N GLY A 807 -5.71 3.64 3.71
CA GLY A 807 -4.45 4.23 4.17
C GLY A 807 -3.69 5.04 3.11
N PRO A 808 -2.50 5.56 3.43
CA PRO A 808 -1.78 6.53 2.60
C PRO A 808 -1.12 5.98 1.32
N SER A 809 -0.87 4.67 1.24
CA SER A 809 -0.11 4.09 0.11
C SER A 809 -0.96 3.88 -1.15
N LEU A 810 -0.38 3.21 -2.16
CA LEU A 810 -1.01 2.82 -3.43
C LEU A 810 -0.18 1.69 -4.08
N GLY A 811 -0.74 1.04 -5.09
CA GLY A 811 -0.11 -0.06 -5.81
C GLY A 811 0.02 -1.34 -5.00
N SER A 812 -0.94 -1.60 -4.11
CA SER A 812 -1.08 -2.85 -3.37
C SER A 812 -1.65 -3.99 -4.24
N ASN A 813 -1.48 -5.23 -3.80
CA ASN A 813 -2.09 -6.42 -4.39
C ASN A 813 -3.61 -6.56 -4.10
N PHE A 814 -4.13 -5.65 -3.29
CA PHE A 814 -5.53 -5.49 -2.86
C PHE A 814 -5.93 -4.01 -3.01
N THR A 815 -7.21 -3.72 -3.16
CA THR A 815 -7.74 -2.39 -3.37
C THR A 815 -7.58 -1.55 -2.09
N LEU A 816 -7.05 -0.33 -2.26
CA LEU A 816 -6.71 0.59 -1.18
C LEU A 816 -7.22 2.00 -1.49
N ALA A 817 -7.99 2.58 -0.57
CA ALA A 817 -8.56 3.92 -0.70
C ALA A 817 -7.98 4.94 0.30
N SER A 818 -7.97 6.22 -0.07
CA SER A 818 -7.56 7.34 0.80
C SER A 818 -8.32 8.64 0.49
N PRO A 819 -8.70 9.46 1.48
CA PRO A 819 -9.21 10.81 1.27
C PRO A 819 -8.02 11.75 1.00
N TYR A 820 -7.47 11.68 -0.22
CA TYR A 820 -6.11 12.17 -0.52
C TYR A 820 -5.88 13.63 -0.11
N ALA A 821 -6.84 14.52 -0.37
CA ALA A 821 -6.69 15.94 0.00
C ALA A 821 -6.54 16.11 1.52
N ILE A 822 -7.33 15.39 2.32
CA ILE A 822 -7.23 15.38 3.78
C ILE A 822 -5.87 14.81 4.22
N LEU A 823 -5.45 13.68 3.65
CA LEU A 823 -4.28 12.92 4.11
C LEU A 823 -2.92 13.43 3.59
N ALA A 824 -2.90 14.28 2.57
CA ALA A 824 -1.67 14.83 1.99
C ALA A 824 -1.56 16.37 2.10
N HIS A 825 -2.68 17.07 2.31
CA HIS A 825 -2.77 18.53 2.24
C HIS A 825 -3.66 19.14 3.33
N TYR A 826 -3.81 18.50 4.50
CA TYR A 826 -4.73 18.94 5.57
C TYR A 826 -4.62 20.43 5.94
N THR A 827 -3.39 20.94 5.99
CA THR A 827 -3.07 22.34 6.35
C THR A 827 -2.97 23.28 5.14
N GLU A 828 -3.11 22.76 3.92
CA GLU A 828 -3.04 23.51 2.65
C GLU A 828 -4.23 23.19 1.70
N LEU A 829 -5.39 22.81 2.26
CA LEU A 829 -6.59 22.37 1.51
C LEU A 829 -7.12 23.39 0.49
N ASP A 830 -7.17 24.68 0.86
CA ASP A 830 -7.64 25.74 -0.05
C ASP A 830 -6.70 25.88 -1.25
N TRP A 831 -5.38 25.85 -1.01
CA TRP A 831 -4.35 25.86 -2.05
C TRP A 831 -4.40 24.61 -2.92
N ALA A 832 -4.62 23.43 -2.34
CA ALA A 832 -4.79 22.19 -3.09
C ALA A 832 -6.05 22.23 -4.00
N ALA A 833 -7.14 22.86 -3.51
CA ALA A 833 -8.36 23.05 -4.27
C ALA A 833 -8.16 23.97 -5.51
N GLU A 834 -7.30 24.99 -5.45
CA GLU A 834 -6.96 25.85 -6.61
C GLU A 834 -6.49 25.03 -7.82
N TYR A 835 -5.69 23.97 -7.61
CA TYR A 835 -5.19 23.11 -8.69
C TYR A 835 -6.15 21.99 -9.12
N GLY A 836 -7.28 21.86 -8.40
CA GLY A 836 -8.32 20.86 -8.62
C GLY A 836 -8.23 19.63 -7.71
N VAL A 837 -7.57 19.73 -6.56
CA VAL A 837 -7.52 18.67 -5.52
C VAL A 837 -8.41 19.08 -4.32
N PRO A 838 -9.76 19.03 -4.44
CA PRO A 838 -10.66 19.49 -3.39
C PRO A 838 -10.69 18.54 -2.19
N ALA A 839 -11.13 19.05 -1.04
CA ALA A 839 -11.34 18.27 0.18
C ALA A 839 -12.35 17.11 0.04
N SER A 840 -13.14 17.05 -1.05
CA SER A 840 -14.03 15.93 -1.38
C SER A 840 -13.41 14.86 -2.29
N LEU A 841 -12.10 14.93 -2.58
CA LEU A 841 -11.40 13.96 -3.43
C LEU A 841 -11.01 12.68 -2.66
N VAL A 842 -11.49 11.53 -3.13
CA VAL A 842 -11.09 10.19 -2.68
C VAL A 842 -10.28 9.52 -3.80
N ARG A 843 -9.06 9.10 -3.48
CA ARG A 843 -8.18 8.34 -4.40
C ARG A 843 -8.32 6.84 -4.12
N VAL A 844 -8.33 6.05 -5.18
CA VAL A 844 -8.47 4.59 -5.14
C VAL A 844 -7.37 3.95 -5.97
N SER A 845 -6.58 3.09 -5.32
CA SER A 845 -5.66 2.16 -5.96
C SER A 845 -6.32 0.80 -6.04
N THR A 846 -6.58 0.31 -7.24
CA THR A 846 -7.27 -0.98 -7.45
C THR A 846 -6.31 -2.16 -7.32
N GLY A 847 -6.78 -3.26 -6.74
CA GLY A 847 -6.04 -4.51 -6.53
C GLY A 847 -6.49 -5.66 -7.43
N LEU A 848 -6.27 -6.89 -6.94
CA LEU A 848 -6.44 -8.15 -7.68
C LEU A 848 -7.81 -8.83 -7.48
N GLU A 849 -8.75 -8.20 -6.77
CA GLU A 849 -10.08 -8.75 -6.43
C GLU A 849 -10.91 -9.22 -7.65
N GLN A 850 -12.03 -9.92 -7.42
CA GLN A 850 -12.97 -10.20 -8.50
C GLN A 850 -13.71 -8.92 -8.94
N PRO A 851 -13.95 -8.71 -10.26
CA PRO A 851 -14.44 -7.42 -10.74
C PRO A 851 -15.86 -7.15 -10.25
N ASP A 852 -16.70 -8.19 -10.23
CA ASP A 852 -18.09 -8.10 -9.78
C ASP A 852 -18.20 -7.80 -8.27
N GLU A 853 -17.31 -8.39 -7.46
CA GLU A 853 -17.23 -8.12 -6.02
C GLU A 853 -16.76 -6.68 -5.75
N LEU A 854 -15.75 -6.22 -6.49
CA LEU A 854 -15.22 -4.86 -6.43
C LEU A 854 -16.31 -3.84 -6.82
N LEU A 855 -16.96 -4.02 -7.98
CA LEU A 855 -18.04 -3.16 -8.45
C LEU A 855 -19.24 -3.16 -7.47
N ALA A 856 -19.60 -4.32 -6.91
CA ALA A 856 -20.62 -4.41 -5.88
C ALA A 856 -20.21 -3.65 -4.60
N THR A 857 -18.95 -3.72 -4.18
CA THR A 857 -18.42 -2.98 -3.02
C THR A 857 -18.52 -1.47 -3.22
N PHE A 858 -18.12 -0.97 -4.38
CA PHE A 858 -18.25 0.45 -4.72
C PHE A 858 -19.72 0.89 -4.82
N THR A 859 -20.58 0.06 -5.41
CA THR A 859 -22.04 0.28 -5.46
C THR A 859 -22.66 0.38 -4.06
N ARG A 860 -22.28 -0.50 -3.12
CA ARG A 860 -22.77 -0.46 -1.72
C ARG A 860 -22.38 0.85 -1.02
N ALA A 861 -21.18 1.39 -1.29
CA ALA A 861 -20.71 2.65 -0.72
C ALA A 861 -21.42 3.88 -1.34
N LEU A 862 -21.55 3.92 -2.67
CA LEU A 862 -22.25 5.01 -3.37
C LEU A 862 -23.73 5.10 -2.98
N LEU A 863 -24.43 3.97 -2.90
CA LEU A 863 -25.84 3.93 -2.47
C LEU A 863 -26.06 4.41 -1.03
N LYS A 864 -25.04 4.38 -0.18
CA LYS A 864 -25.09 4.97 1.17
C LYS A 864 -24.81 6.47 1.12
N ALA A 865 -23.83 6.92 0.35
CA ALA A 865 -23.53 8.35 0.18
C ALA A 865 -24.71 9.11 -0.47
N ALA A 866 -25.34 8.55 -1.51
CA ALA A 866 -26.48 9.13 -2.21
C ALA A 866 -27.77 9.24 -1.36
N ARG A 867 -27.84 8.60 -0.19
CA ARG A 867 -28.96 8.76 0.76
C ARG A 867 -28.82 10.02 1.63
N ILE A 868 -27.65 10.67 1.64
CA ILE A 868 -27.41 11.89 2.39
C ILE A 868 -28.04 13.07 1.66
N ARG A 869 -29.15 13.59 2.19
CA ARG A 869 -29.67 14.91 1.82
C ARG A 869 -28.83 15.98 2.53
N VAL A 870 -27.94 16.62 1.78
CA VAL A 870 -27.37 17.91 2.17
C VAL A 870 -28.50 18.94 2.17
N ARG A 871 -28.44 19.90 3.11
CA ARG A 871 -29.39 21.01 3.28
C ARG A 871 -28.67 22.34 3.10
#